data_AF-A0A3M7MY18-F1
#
_entry.id   AF-A0A3M7MY18-F1
#
_cell.length_a   1.000
_cell.length_b   1.000
_cell.length_c   1.000
_cell.angle_alpha   90.00
_cell.angle_beta   90.00
_cell.angle_gamma   90.00
#
_symmetry.space_group_name_H-M   'P 1'
#
loop_
_entity.id
_entity.type
_entity.pdbx_description
1 polymer ?
#
loop_
_entity_poly.entity_id
_entity_poly.type
_entity_poly.pdbx_seq_one_letter_code
_entity_poly.pdbx_strand_id
1 'polypeptide(L)'
;GDKAFVNARAAWRFTEPLGSVNQTGEAATNTGKPVEHEEPSHESAPPTGDDDDDTNEEFHDAPSSPLERYERNEGTEPEATTVAGHESADATDAAAADDTAPEMDDAMETADDAARPMKDPTHGVSQNAEVASLEMQDAGQPSDDVTNLNENAQDDMDADSRAEIRVKKKATVTPKRAWRWPTLRSGDDSAEGMKTRSRKKQKTAHVGPEVLECGCHKGFPESLLKPLKKGFLFPERELVIAIKKWQNQVFAQGYALCYKHTRLMVGALGMRNKSGRHDYLGHDELTDRLCTFYRHAIDKGIGEMKTDTVTFQMFKKKCRPAHSWDSLGPYAYSPEEDAFFTVTFSEEDQKNLQVWLGVDMEAWEKDGSVNVGIFNWIRLAKYPGTDRRLAGKTLHDAMLEEFDLYKHHLREINGRNNYGWCRNMFHSLTQQLFRQDPIYYCLYAALRPDRKTSLVSYPYYTKYQEPGDSTFFRHIDINIPELVEQKRGAFQIQGSVSLDDETEDDCTEILPGMHKKLAEWWPRLRERGLNKESFVHAITDEYFTKDDKADFGTDWKPVPCWALEARITQPHLPHGAKGPAKHVRRTVLPWFVGLQDDHRNLEVPEAGTYEDLRNAHADLVAGPFTPSGLINKYGSIPYRFGPAIPLAGLGALSDALVCRVRFDMPTVKKEQEVLFRGQGEERGRFVAKWRAQAAAKFFQCYLEVRDLEEELFGENSFAEALKTGEVVEHEGEDGVTFEGGHGQEGIWKAVEETEESSDTGVEELPSDPEIG
;
A
#
# COMPACT_ATOMS: atom_id res chain seq x y z
N GLY A 1 -38.79 20.02 -37.30
CA GLY A 1 -39.86 19.58 -36.40
C GLY A 1 -39.63 18.12 -36.09
N ASP A 2 -38.87 17.91 -35.02
CA ASP A 2 -38.91 16.82 -34.06
C ASP A 2 -38.86 15.36 -34.55
N LYS A 3 -37.73 14.72 -34.22
CA LYS A 3 -37.57 13.27 -34.08
C LYS A 3 -37.00 12.97 -32.70
N ALA A 4 -37.82 12.35 -31.86
CA ALA A 4 -37.48 11.70 -30.59
C ALA A 4 -38.67 10.75 -30.27
N PHE A 5 -38.53 9.59 -29.64
CA PHE A 5 -37.36 8.80 -29.27
C PHE A 5 -37.85 7.34 -29.27
N VAL A 6 -37.10 6.37 -29.81
CA VAL A 6 -37.45 4.94 -29.70
C VAL A 6 -36.19 4.15 -29.46
N ASN A 7 -36.10 3.53 -28.28
CA ASN A 7 -35.44 2.24 -28.10
C ASN A 7 -35.95 1.60 -26.81
N ALA A 8 -36.38 0.34 -26.91
CA ALA A 8 -36.88 -0.43 -25.78
C ALA A 8 -36.39 -1.88 -25.88
N ARG A 9 -35.86 -2.38 -24.75
CA ARG A 9 -35.70 -3.81 -24.37
C ARG A 9 -35.22 -4.80 -25.45
N ALA A 10 -34.00 -5.31 -25.24
CA ALA A 10 -33.70 -6.72 -25.46
C ALA A 10 -33.71 -7.43 -24.09
N ALA A 11 -34.53 -8.47 -23.93
CA ALA A 11 -34.57 -9.29 -22.73
C ALA A 11 -34.18 -10.73 -23.08
N TRP A 12 -33.07 -11.22 -22.50
CA TRP A 12 -32.68 -12.62 -22.58
C TRP A 12 -33.26 -13.38 -21.38
N ARG A 13 -33.87 -14.54 -21.66
CA ARG A 13 -34.46 -15.40 -20.63
C ARG A 13 -33.42 -16.40 -20.14
N PHE A 14 -33.14 -16.41 -18.84
CA PHE A 14 -32.63 -17.62 -18.18
C PHE A 14 -33.80 -18.56 -17.89
N THR A 15 -33.63 -19.84 -18.22
CA THR A 15 -34.55 -20.92 -17.85
C THR A 15 -34.08 -21.58 -16.56
N GLU A 16 -34.95 -21.67 -15.57
CA GLU A 16 -34.71 -22.43 -14.34
C GLU A 16 -34.58 -23.95 -14.62
N PRO A 17 -33.73 -24.69 -13.90
CA PRO A 17 -33.70 -26.14 -13.97
C PRO A 17 -34.83 -26.75 -13.14
N LEU A 18 -35.67 -27.57 -13.77
CA LEU A 18 -36.72 -28.34 -13.09
C LEU A 18 -36.13 -29.37 -12.12
N GLY A 19 -36.78 -29.51 -10.96
CA GLY A 19 -36.32 -30.34 -9.85
C GLY A 19 -36.26 -31.84 -10.13
N SER A 20 -35.43 -32.54 -9.35
CA SER A 20 -35.26 -33.98 -9.38
C SER A 20 -36.50 -34.72 -8.85
N VAL A 21 -37.03 -35.65 -9.64
CA VAL A 21 -38.00 -36.64 -9.19
C VAL A 21 -37.35 -38.02 -9.30
N ASN A 22 -37.21 -38.70 -8.15
CA ASN A 22 -36.85 -40.11 -8.10
C ASN A 22 -37.90 -40.95 -8.84
N GLN A 23 -37.46 -41.82 -9.76
CA GLN A 23 -38.23 -43.03 -10.04
C GLN A 23 -37.36 -44.21 -10.47
N THR A 24 -37.70 -45.35 -9.89
CA THR A 24 -37.02 -46.64 -10.02
C THR A 24 -37.60 -47.46 -11.17
N GLY A 25 -36.72 -48.15 -11.90
CA GLY A 25 -36.99 -49.54 -12.27
C GLY A 25 -37.60 -49.85 -13.64
N GLU A 26 -37.12 -51.00 -14.15
CA GLU A 26 -37.74 -51.93 -15.09
C GLU A 26 -37.74 -51.66 -16.61
N ALA A 27 -37.31 -52.72 -17.29
CA ALA A 27 -37.03 -52.85 -18.71
C ALA A 27 -38.27 -53.07 -19.58
N ALA A 28 -38.15 -52.84 -20.89
CA ALA A 28 -38.43 -53.86 -21.93
C ALA A 28 -38.06 -53.42 -23.36
N THR A 29 -37.53 -54.39 -24.13
CA THR A 29 -37.64 -54.62 -25.60
C THR A 29 -37.76 -53.41 -26.56
N ASN A 30 -36.79 -53.15 -27.47
CA ASN A 30 -36.43 -53.94 -28.67
C ASN A 30 -37.52 -53.99 -29.76
N THR A 31 -37.31 -53.31 -30.90
CA THR A 31 -37.41 -53.80 -32.31
C THR A 31 -37.42 -52.63 -33.31
N GLY A 32 -36.88 -52.84 -34.53
CA GLY A 32 -37.00 -51.88 -35.65
C GLY A 32 -35.72 -51.77 -36.49
N LYS A 33 -35.78 -52.10 -37.78
CA LYS A 33 -34.65 -52.12 -38.75
C LYS A 33 -34.93 -51.15 -39.94
N PRO A 34 -34.05 -50.99 -40.96
CA PRO A 34 -33.72 -49.69 -41.56
C PRO A 34 -34.27 -49.52 -42.99
N VAL A 35 -33.50 -48.84 -43.89
CA VAL A 35 -33.68 -48.51 -45.34
C VAL A 35 -34.09 -47.03 -45.51
N GLU A 36 -33.55 -46.17 -46.39
CA GLU A 36 -32.35 -46.02 -47.27
C GLU A 36 -32.69 -44.81 -48.20
N HIS A 37 -31.68 -44.08 -48.71
CA HIS A 37 -31.74 -43.13 -49.87
C HIS A 37 -32.76 -41.94 -49.80
N GLU A 38 -32.50 -40.73 -50.33
CA GLU A 38 -31.89 -40.32 -51.60
C GLU A 38 -31.12 -38.97 -51.51
N GLU A 39 -30.19 -38.78 -52.45
CA GLU A 39 -29.56 -37.50 -52.85
C GLU A 39 -30.44 -36.85 -53.96
N PRO A 40 -30.34 -35.53 -54.32
CA PRO A 40 -29.25 -35.12 -55.24
C PRO A 40 -28.86 -33.62 -55.34
N SER A 41 -27.66 -33.35 -55.91
CA SER A 41 -27.34 -32.28 -56.89
C SER A 41 -27.42 -30.77 -56.52
N HIS A 42 -26.66 -29.82 -57.11
CA HIS A 42 -25.50 -29.81 -58.02
C HIS A 42 -24.84 -28.40 -58.00
N GLU A 43 -23.58 -28.27 -58.44
CA GLU A 43 -22.94 -27.06 -59.04
C GLU A 43 -22.81 -25.75 -58.20
N SER A 44 -21.78 -24.90 -58.35
CA SER A 44 -20.63 -24.83 -59.29
C SER A 44 -19.49 -23.95 -58.74
N ALA A 45 -18.32 -23.99 -59.38
CA ALA A 45 -17.11 -23.18 -59.12
C ALA A 45 -16.37 -22.93 -60.46
N PRO A 46 -15.20 -22.23 -60.53
CA PRO A 46 -14.62 -21.15 -59.71
C PRO A 46 -14.43 -19.87 -60.60
N PRO A 47 -13.42 -18.98 -60.40
CA PRO A 47 -12.06 -19.29 -60.87
C PRO A 47 -10.90 -18.85 -59.95
N THR A 48 -9.72 -19.36 -60.27
CA THR A 48 -8.41 -19.08 -59.68
C THR A 48 -7.77 -17.79 -60.22
N GLY A 49 -6.84 -17.22 -59.46
CA GLY A 49 -5.87 -16.23 -59.91
C GLY A 49 -4.64 -16.26 -59.02
N ASP A 50 -3.57 -16.88 -59.50
CA ASP A 50 -2.22 -16.77 -58.94
C ASP A 50 -1.58 -15.46 -59.44
N ASP A 51 -0.73 -14.83 -58.64
CA ASP A 51 0.45 -14.09 -59.09
C ASP A 51 1.41 -13.91 -57.90
N ASP A 52 2.70 -14.07 -58.13
CA ASP A 52 3.79 -14.01 -57.15
C ASP A 52 4.12 -12.56 -56.72
N ASP A 53 4.68 -12.37 -55.50
CA ASP A 53 6.04 -11.81 -55.39
C ASP A 53 6.67 -11.97 -53.99
N ASP A 54 8.00 -11.92 -53.94
CA ASP A 54 8.86 -12.06 -52.75
C ASP A 54 8.79 -10.86 -51.77
N THR A 55 9.01 -11.09 -50.46
CA THR A 55 10.29 -10.73 -49.78
C THR A 55 10.36 -11.06 -48.28
N ASN A 56 11.60 -11.25 -47.79
CA ASN A 56 12.01 -11.38 -46.39
C ASN A 56 11.57 -10.22 -45.48
N GLU A 57 11.40 -10.49 -44.18
CA GLU A 57 12.27 -10.01 -43.08
C GLU A 57 11.80 -10.67 -41.76
N GLU A 58 12.59 -11.61 -41.22
CA GLU A 58 13.56 -11.43 -40.12
C GLU A 58 12.94 -11.34 -38.70
N PHE A 59 13.35 -12.29 -37.85
CA PHE A 59 13.16 -12.26 -36.41
C PHE A 59 13.90 -11.07 -35.80
N HIS A 60 13.26 -10.34 -34.89
CA HIS A 60 14.00 -9.50 -33.94
C HIS A 60 13.66 -9.82 -32.49
N ASP A 61 14.73 -10.06 -31.73
CA ASP A 61 14.75 -10.33 -30.31
C ASP A 61 14.24 -9.15 -29.48
N ALA A 62 13.66 -9.45 -28.32
CA ALA A 62 13.42 -8.46 -27.28
C ALA A 62 14.75 -8.04 -26.61
N PRO A 63 15.05 -6.74 -26.48
CA PRO A 63 16.15 -6.28 -25.64
C PRO A 63 15.67 -6.06 -24.20
N SER A 64 16.35 -6.75 -23.29
CA SER A 64 16.42 -6.43 -21.86
C SER A 64 16.84 -4.98 -21.59
N SER A 65 16.26 -4.39 -20.53
CA SER A 65 16.73 -3.29 -19.66
C SER A 65 17.88 -2.34 -20.11
N PRO A 66 17.77 -1.07 -19.69
CA PRO A 66 18.94 -0.40 -19.14
C PRO A 66 18.67 0.34 -17.82
N LEU A 67 19.53 0.05 -16.83
CA LEU A 67 19.80 0.91 -15.67
C LEU A 67 21.10 1.69 -15.94
N GLU A 68 21.18 2.90 -15.36
CA GLU A 68 22.38 3.74 -15.19
C GLU A 68 23.11 4.27 -16.45
N ARG A 69 22.95 5.57 -16.73
CA ARG A 69 24.04 6.58 -16.66
C ARG A 69 23.51 8.00 -16.88
N TYR A 70 23.77 8.89 -15.93
CA TYR A 70 23.74 10.35 -16.14
C TYR A 70 25.13 10.90 -15.79
N GLU A 71 25.89 11.30 -16.82
CA GLU A 71 27.11 12.10 -16.63
C GLU A 71 26.85 13.53 -17.11
N ARG A 72 26.91 14.45 -16.14
CA ARG A 72 27.42 15.84 -16.21
C ARG A 72 27.66 16.42 -17.61
N ASN A 73 26.94 17.50 -17.94
CA ASN A 73 27.36 18.46 -18.96
C ASN A 73 27.30 19.89 -18.38
N GLU A 74 28.35 20.68 -18.62
CA GLU A 74 28.51 22.09 -18.22
C GLU A 74 28.60 22.96 -19.49
N GLY A 75 28.03 24.18 -19.46
CA GLY A 75 28.10 25.15 -20.57
C GLY A 75 27.08 24.90 -21.70
N THR A 76 26.62 25.90 -22.46
CA THR A 76 27.07 27.30 -22.53
C THR A 76 25.97 28.20 -23.09
N GLU A 77 25.77 29.37 -22.51
CA GLU A 77 25.16 30.56 -23.12
C GLU A 77 26.27 31.63 -23.33
N PRO A 78 26.05 32.77 -24.03
CA PRO A 78 24.85 33.21 -24.76
C PRO A 78 25.17 33.64 -26.22
N GLU A 79 24.17 34.08 -26.99
CA GLU A 79 24.29 35.36 -27.73
C GLU A 79 22.93 35.97 -28.06
N ALA A 80 22.86 37.31 -28.07
CA ALA A 80 21.64 38.08 -28.23
C ALA A 80 21.60 38.81 -29.58
N THR A 81 20.44 38.88 -30.22
CA THR A 81 20.26 39.67 -31.45
C THR A 81 19.02 40.55 -31.37
N THR A 82 19.24 41.85 -31.19
CA THR A 82 18.23 42.90 -31.33
C THR A 82 17.92 43.17 -32.80
N VAL A 83 16.64 43.26 -33.18
CA VAL A 83 16.20 43.94 -34.40
C VAL A 83 14.96 44.78 -34.06
N ALA A 84 14.89 46.00 -34.60
CA ALA A 84 13.82 46.96 -34.35
C ALA A 84 13.14 47.40 -35.65
N GLY A 85 11.86 47.76 -35.54
CA GLY A 85 11.15 48.68 -36.45
C GLY A 85 10.30 48.04 -37.55
N HIS A 86 8.98 48.29 -37.51
CA HIS A 86 8.38 49.35 -38.34
C HIS A 86 6.98 49.76 -37.85
N GLU A 87 6.41 50.79 -38.50
CA GLU A 87 5.28 51.62 -38.06
C GLU A 87 3.99 51.36 -38.86
N SER A 88 2.97 52.23 -38.64
CA SER A 88 1.63 52.34 -39.25
C SER A 88 0.60 51.28 -38.79
N ALA A 89 -0.54 51.62 -38.17
CA ALA A 89 -1.55 52.68 -38.32
C ALA A 89 -2.60 52.41 -39.43
N ASP A 90 -3.84 52.08 -39.02
CA ASP A 90 -4.99 52.97 -39.19
C ASP A 90 -6.22 52.51 -38.38
N ALA A 91 -7.24 53.36 -38.24
CA ALA A 91 -8.42 53.15 -37.39
C ALA A 91 -9.70 52.79 -38.18
N THR A 92 -10.73 52.27 -37.48
CA THR A 92 -12.14 52.72 -37.67
C THR A 92 -13.06 52.23 -36.53
N ASP A 93 -14.14 52.99 -36.28
CA ASP A 93 -15.16 52.78 -35.26
C ASP A 93 -16.09 51.57 -35.51
N ALA A 94 -16.74 51.03 -34.47
CA ALA A 94 -18.16 51.33 -34.19
C ALA A 94 -18.83 50.47 -33.07
N ALA A 95 -19.80 51.13 -32.41
CA ALA A 95 -21.03 50.57 -31.84
C ALA A 95 -20.97 49.71 -30.55
N ALA A 96 -21.16 50.42 -29.44
CA ALA A 96 -21.83 50.03 -28.21
C ALA A 96 -22.82 48.85 -28.24
N ALA A 97 -22.71 47.99 -27.22
CA ALA A 97 -23.84 47.36 -26.54
C ALA A 97 -23.64 47.56 -25.03
N ASP A 98 -24.68 48.02 -24.35
CA ASP A 98 -24.73 48.34 -22.92
C ASP A 98 -25.47 47.21 -22.21
N ASP A 99 -24.77 46.43 -21.39
CA ASP A 99 -25.38 45.44 -20.48
C ASP A 99 -24.48 45.29 -19.25
N THR A 100 -24.95 45.84 -18.13
CA THR A 100 -24.20 45.89 -16.86
C THR A 100 -24.22 44.53 -16.15
N ALA A 101 -23.18 43.72 -16.39
CA ALA A 101 -22.83 42.63 -15.48
C ALA A 101 -21.98 43.18 -14.32
N PRO A 102 -22.25 42.82 -13.05
CA PRO A 102 -21.41 43.25 -11.93
C PRO A 102 -20.05 42.54 -11.98
N GLU A 103 -18.97 43.31 -11.83
CA GLU A 103 -17.60 42.81 -11.68
C GLU A 103 -17.54 41.88 -10.45
N MET A 104 -17.24 40.60 -10.68
CA MET A 104 -16.92 39.62 -9.63
C MET A 104 -15.42 39.31 -9.66
N ASP A 105 -14.61 40.33 -9.42
CA ASP A 105 -13.24 40.14 -8.94
C ASP A 105 -13.26 39.66 -7.47
N ASP A 106 -12.13 39.11 -7.00
CA ASP A 106 -11.89 38.55 -5.66
C ASP A 106 -12.43 37.14 -5.35
N ALA A 107 -11.97 36.12 -6.10
CA ALA A 107 -12.01 34.72 -5.62
C ALA A 107 -10.80 33.82 -5.96
N MET A 108 -9.71 34.32 -6.59
CA MET A 108 -8.51 33.50 -6.79
C MET A 108 -7.23 34.32 -7.05
N GLU A 109 -6.67 34.97 -6.02
CA GLU A 109 -5.31 35.52 -6.11
C GLU A 109 -4.31 34.41 -6.47
N THR A 110 -3.59 34.61 -7.57
CA THR A 110 -2.48 33.75 -8.00
C THR A 110 -1.27 33.95 -7.09
N ALA A 111 -0.59 32.86 -6.75
CA ALA A 111 0.60 32.91 -5.90
C ALA A 111 1.80 33.49 -6.66
N ASP A 112 2.23 34.71 -6.31
CA ASP A 112 3.42 35.35 -6.92
C ASP A 112 4.36 36.06 -5.91
N ASP A 113 4.09 36.01 -4.59
CA ASP A 113 4.82 36.81 -3.57
C ASP A 113 5.65 35.97 -2.56
N ALA A 114 6.06 34.77 -2.95
CA ALA A 114 6.80 33.82 -2.09
C ALA A 114 8.26 33.55 -2.54
N ALA A 115 8.96 34.58 -3.04
CA ALA A 115 10.37 34.47 -3.44
C ALA A 115 11.24 35.67 -2.99
N ARG A 116 11.49 35.78 -1.68
CA ARG A 116 12.60 36.59 -1.13
C ARG A 116 13.55 35.75 -0.28
N PRO A 117 14.86 35.74 -0.56
CA PRO A 117 15.82 34.95 0.21
C PRO A 117 16.06 35.60 1.58
N MET A 118 15.71 34.90 2.66
CA MET A 118 16.17 35.29 3.99
C MET A 118 17.68 35.14 4.09
N LYS A 119 18.35 36.24 4.43
CA LYS A 119 19.76 36.23 4.83
C LYS A 119 19.89 35.77 6.28
N ASP A 120 21.00 35.08 6.54
CA ASP A 120 21.57 34.79 7.86
C ASP A 120 21.43 35.96 8.85
N PRO A 121 21.17 35.64 10.14
CA PRO A 121 21.91 36.32 11.19
C PRO A 121 22.52 35.34 12.20
N THR A 122 23.86 35.33 12.24
CA THR A 122 24.61 34.76 13.36
C THR A 122 24.60 35.70 14.58
N HIS A 123 24.60 35.08 15.77
CA HIS A 123 24.91 35.63 17.10
C HIS A 123 23.86 36.50 17.85
N GLY A 124 23.60 36.08 19.10
CA GLY A 124 22.87 36.86 20.11
C GLY A 124 22.69 36.07 21.42
N VAL A 125 23.66 36.15 22.35
CA VAL A 125 23.59 35.52 23.69
C VAL A 125 23.06 36.52 24.72
N SER A 126 21.96 36.19 25.41
CA SER A 126 21.55 36.74 26.73
C SER A 126 20.35 35.92 27.25
N GLN A 127 20.48 35.05 28.24
CA GLN A 127 20.33 35.31 29.69
C GLN A 127 18.96 35.84 30.17
N ASN A 128 18.36 35.03 31.05
CA ASN A 128 17.44 35.31 32.16
C ASN A 128 15.98 35.73 31.90
N ALA A 129 15.06 34.81 32.18
CA ALA A 129 13.95 35.03 33.13
C ALA A 129 13.46 33.69 33.71
N GLU A 130 13.33 33.59 35.04
CA GLU A 130 12.62 32.52 35.76
C GLU A 130 11.10 32.71 35.56
N VAL A 131 10.23 31.69 35.59
CA VAL A 131 9.56 31.11 36.79
C VAL A 131 8.49 30.14 36.25
N ALA A 132 8.15 28.99 36.84
CA ALA A 132 8.85 28.05 37.73
C ALA A 132 8.01 26.74 37.80
N SER A 133 8.64 25.61 38.13
CA SER A 133 7.95 24.33 38.43
C SER A 133 8.66 23.62 39.59
N LEU A 134 7.88 23.11 40.56
CA LEU A 134 8.43 22.48 41.77
C LEU A 134 8.88 21.03 41.51
N GLU A 135 10.08 20.70 41.98
CA GLU A 135 10.45 19.34 42.34
C GLU A 135 10.08 19.06 43.81
N MET A 136 9.64 17.83 44.12
CA MET A 136 9.85 17.22 45.43
C MET A 136 10.27 15.76 45.24
N GLN A 137 11.34 15.37 45.94
CA GLN A 137 11.87 14.01 45.98
C GLN A 137 11.45 13.29 47.27
N ASP A 138 11.52 11.96 47.21
CA ASP A 138 11.46 10.93 48.26
C ASP A 138 11.53 11.35 49.75
N ALA A 139 10.65 10.73 50.56
CA ALA A 139 11.04 9.70 51.55
C ALA A 139 9.83 9.17 52.37
N GLY A 140 9.75 7.86 52.62
CA GLY A 140 8.90 7.32 53.72
C GLY A 140 8.22 5.95 53.51
N GLN A 141 8.92 4.86 53.78
CA GLN A 141 8.35 3.53 54.11
C GLN A 141 7.87 3.49 55.59
N PRO A 142 7.25 2.39 56.09
CA PRO A 142 6.42 1.35 55.47
C PRO A 142 5.07 1.12 56.21
N SER A 143 4.26 0.18 55.74
CA SER A 143 3.31 -0.56 56.58
C SER A 143 3.24 -2.03 56.17
N ASP A 144 3.60 -2.92 57.10
CA ASP A 144 3.37 -4.37 56.96
C ASP A 144 1.89 -4.70 57.14
N ASP A 145 1.33 -5.60 56.33
CA ASP A 145 0.54 -6.72 56.88
C ASP A 145 0.28 -7.85 55.86
N VAL A 146 0.99 -8.96 56.09
CA VAL A 146 0.56 -10.37 56.02
C VAL A 146 -0.69 -10.75 55.20
N THR A 147 -0.50 -11.54 54.13
CA THR A 147 -0.94 -12.96 54.14
C THR A 147 -0.25 -13.81 53.06
N ASN A 148 0.16 -15.01 53.48
CA ASN A 148 0.67 -16.09 52.63
C ASN A 148 -0.50 -16.97 52.12
N LEU A 149 -0.16 -18.03 51.36
CA LEU A 149 -1.00 -19.04 50.67
C LEU A 149 -1.14 -18.74 49.16
N ASN A 150 -0.91 -19.68 48.23
CA ASN A 150 -0.80 -21.13 48.38
C ASN A 150 0.16 -21.73 47.33
N GLU A 151 1.12 -22.55 47.75
CA GLU A 151 1.80 -23.50 46.87
C GLU A 151 0.98 -24.80 46.82
N ASN A 152 0.68 -25.32 45.62
CA ASN A 152 0.67 -26.76 45.28
C ASN A 152 -0.12 -27.01 43.98
N ALA A 153 0.59 -27.48 42.95
CA ALA A 153 0.12 -28.48 41.99
C ALA A 153 1.32 -29.01 41.21
N GLN A 154 1.93 -30.08 41.72
CA GLN A 154 2.52 -31.07 40.82
C GLN A 154 1.37 -31.79 40.11
N ASP A 155 1.53 -32.14 38.84
CA ASP A 155 1.48 -33.54 38.45
C ASP A 155 1.95 -33.74 37.00
N ASP A 156 2.36 -34.98 36.77
CA ASP A 156 3.00 -35.55 35.60
C ASP A 156 2.28 -35.32 34.26
N MET A 157 3.05 -35.12 33.19
CA MET A 157 2.67 -35.65 31.86
C MET A 157 3.88 -36.21 31.09
N ASP A 158 3.68 -37.47 30.74
CA ASP A 158 4.51 -38.43 30.02
C ASP A 158 5.44 -37.95 28.89
N ALA A 159 6.60 -38.61 28.85
CA ALA A 159 7.47 -38.64 27.69
C ALA A 159 7.20 -39.88 26.82
N ASP A 160 6.37 -39.74 25.78
CA ASP A 160 6.43 -40.61 24.60
C ASP A 160 6.02 -39.86 23.31
N SER A 161 6.20 -40.49 22.14
CA SER A 161 5.92 -39.99 20.78
C SER A 161 7.00 -39.11 20.09
N ARG A 162 8.27 -39.55 20.12
CA ARG A 162 9.22 -39.19 19.04
C ARG A 162 9.16 -40.20 17.89
N ALA A 163 8.31 -39.94 16.90
CA ALA A 163 8.25 -40.73 15.68
C ALA A 163 9.51 -40.57 14.80
N GLU A 164 10.21 -41.68 14.51
CA GLU A 164 11.42 -41.69 13.68
C GLU A 164 11.10 -41.57 12.17
N ILE A 165 11.23 -40.38 11.57
CA ILE A 165 11.28 -40.25 10.11
C ILE A 165 12.70 -40.57 9.61
N ARG A 166 12.91 -41.84 9.28
CA ARG A 166 14.20 -42.44 8.91
C ARG A 166 14.62 -42.14 7.46
N VAL A 167 15.05 -40.91 7.18
CA VAL A 167 15.58 -40.53 5.85
C VAL A 167 16.92 -41.23 5.57
N LYS A 168 16.96 -41.99 4.46
CA LYS A 168 18.12 -42.79 4.02
C LYS A 168 19.31 -41.91 3.56
N LYS A 169 20.24 -41.57 4.46
CA LYS A 169 21.56 -41.04 4.05
C LYS A 169 22.43 -42.15 3.43
N LYS A 170 22.59 -42.11 2.10
CA LYS A 170 23.61 -42.89 1.37
C LYS A 170 24.99 -42.20 1.46
N ALA A 171 26.05 -43.00 1.31
CA ALA A 171 27.43 -42.60 1.04
C ALA A 171 28.16 -41.75 2.10
N THR A 172 28.65 -42.42 3.14
CA THR A 172 29.83 -41.95 3.89
C THR A 172 31.07 -42.00 3.00
N VAL A 173 31.53 -40.85 2.52
CA VAL A 173 32.87 -40.72 1.92
C VAL A 173 33.90 -40.62 3.05
N THR A 174 34.75 -41.65 3.18
CA THR A 174 35.87 -41.64 4.11
C THR A 174 36.91 -40.59 3.70
N PRO A 175 37.34 -39.67 4.58
CA PRO A 175 38.41 -38.73 4.27
C PRO A 175 39.74 -39.48 4.08
N LYS A 176 40.35 -39.37 2.90
CA LYS A 176 41.70 -39.90 2.67
C LYS A 176 42.72 -39.09 3.49
N ARG A 177 43.38 -39.77 4.44
CA ARG A 177 44.59 -39.33 5.17
C ARG A 177 44.59 -37.86 5.64
N ALA A 178 44.06 -37.63 6.85
CA ALA A 178 44.49 -36.48 7.64
C ALA A 178 46.01 -36.56 7.90
N TRP A 179 46.77 -35.57 7.42
CA TRP A 179 48.17 -35.41 7.79
C TRP A 179 48.24 -34.94 9.26
N ARG A 180 48.66 -35.83 10.16
CA ARG A 180 48.94 -35.45 11.55
C ARG A 180 50.17 -34.55 11.60
N TRP A 181 50.03 -33.42 12.27
CA TRP A 181 51.16 -32.60 12.70
C TRP A 181 52.10 -33.39 13.63
N PRO A 182 53.41 -33.12 13.62
CA PRO A 182 54.29 -33.55 14.71
C PRO A 182 53.87 -32.82 15.99
N THR A 183 53.25 -33.54 16.92
CA THR A 183 52.88 -32.98 18.22
C THR A 183 54.14 -32.63 19.01
N LEU A 184 54.46 -31.34 19.12
CA LEU A 184 55.37 -30.87 20.17
C LEU A 184 54.70 -31.15 21.52
N ARG A 185 55.35 -31.94 22.37
CA ARG A 185 54.90 -32.14 23.74
C ARG A 185 55.00 -30.83 24.51
N SER A 186 53.86 -30.30 24.96
CA SER A 186 53.83 -29.49 26.17
C SER A 186 54.29 -30.35 27.35
N GLY A 187 55.25 -29.86 28.12
CA GLY A 187 55.63 -30.47 29.39
C GLY A 187 54.85 -29.82 30.50
N ASP A 188 53.89 -30.53 31.08
CA ASP A 188 53.31 -30.17 32.37
C ASP A 188 54.23 -30.70 33.48
N ASP A 189 54.87 -29.80 34.22
CA ASP A 189 55.60 -30.14 35.44
C ASP A 189 54.62 -30.19 36.62
N SER A 190 54.28 -31.39 37.07
CA SER A 190 53.68 -31.62 38.38
C SER A 190 54.66 -32.36 39.29
N ALA A 191 54.79 -31.87 40.52
CA ALA A 191 55.75 -32.38 41.49
C ALA A 191 55.16 -33.52 42.33
N GLU A 192 55.90 -34.63 42.48
CA GLU A 192 56.24 -35.24 43.78
C GLU A 192 57.12 -36.50 43.63
N GLY A 193 57.83 -36.87 44.70
CA GLY A 193 58.09 -38.29 44.99
C GLY A 193 59.33 -39.01 44.43
N MET A 194 60.44 -38.89 45.17
CA MET A 194 61.20 -40.07 45.67
C MET A 194 62.28 -40.79 44.81
N LYS A 195 63.54 -40.39 45.07
CA LYS A 195 64.74 -41.22 45.33
C LYS A 195 65.35 -42.15 44.24
N THR A 196 66.49 -41.67 43.74
CA THR A 196 67.77 -42.41 43.52
C THR A 196 67.82 -43.59 42.53
N ARG A 197 68.41 -43.33 41.36
CA ARG A 197 69.60 -44.08 40.88
C ARG A 197 70.38 -43.31 39.81
N SER A 198 71.70 -43.24 39.98
CA SER A 198 72.61 -42.50 39.11
C SER A 198 72.83 -43.18 37.76
N ARG A 199 72.47 -42.51 36.65
CA ARG A 199 72.95 -42.83 35.30
C ARG A 199 73.54 -41.57 34.66
N LYS A 200 74.76 -41.67 34.12
CA LYS A 200 75.42 -40.59 33.37
C LYS A 200 74.55 -40.18 32.17
N LYS A 201 73.97 -38.97 32.20
CA LYS A 201 73.38 -38.36 31.00
C LYS A 201 74.50 -37.86 30.09
N GLN A 202 74.58 -38.45 28.89
CA GLN A 202 75.39 -37.94 27.81
C GLN A 202 74.75 -36.64 27.31
N LYS A 203 75.48 -35.50 27.38
CA LYS A 203 75.01 -34.23 26.82
C LYS A 203 75.07 -34.31 25.29
N THR A 204 73.99 -34.73 24.64
CA THR A 204 73.73 -34.29 23.28
C THR A 204 73.29 -32.83 23.33
N ALA A 205 74.04 -31.96 22.66
CA ALA A 205 73.62 -30.59 22.45
C ALA A 205 72.47 -30.60 21.42
N HIS A 206 71.24 -30.78 21.89
CA HIS A 206 70.08 -30.34 21.13
C HIS A 206 70.18 -28.83 21.00
N VAL A 207 70.68 -28.37 19.85
CA VAL A 207 70.45 -27.02 19.38
C VAL A 207 68.94 -26.88 19.25
N GLY A 208 68.31 -26.28 20.26
CA GLY A 208 66.89 -25.94 20.19
C GLY A 208 66.65 -25.05 18.97
N PRO A 209 65.50 -25.16 18.29
CA PRO A 209 65.21 -24.34 17.14
C PRO A 209 65.37 -22.87 17.50
N GLU A 210 66.17 -22.13 16.74
CA GLU A 210 66.41 -20.73 17.05
C GLU A 210 65.11 -19.93 16.85
N VAL A 211 64.53 -19.47 17.95
CA VAL A 211 63.32 -18.64 17.95
C VAL A 211 63.67 -17.17 18.09
N LEU A 212 62.82 -16.32 17.49
CA LEU A 212 62.78 -14.88 17.70
C LEU A 212 62.08 -14.57 19.03
N GLU A 213 62.27 -13.36 19.56
CA GLU A 213 61.59 -12.87 20.79
C GLU A 213 60.07 -13.00 20.75
N CYS A 214 59.47 -12.97 19.56
CA CYS A 214 58.03 -13.16 19.37
C CYS A 214 57.57 -14.62 19.40
N GLY A 215 58.47 -15.59 19.54
CA GLY A 215 58.20 -17.03 19.47
C GLY A 215 58.09 -17.62 18.05
N CYS A 216 58.31 -16.83 16.99
CA CYS A 216 58.43 -17.38 15.63
C CYS A 216 59.82 -17.98 15.41
N HIS A 217 59.94 -19.00 14.56
CA HIS A 217 61.25 -19.48 14.11
C HIS A 217 62.07 -18.38 13.41
N LYS A 218 63.38 -18.27 13.67
CA LYS A 218 64.26 -17.24 13.05
C LYS A 218 64.34 -17.34 11.53
N GLY A 219 64.05 -18.51 10.95
CA GLY A 219 64.03 -18.71 9.51
C GLY A 219 62.84 -18.06 8.77
N PHE A 220 61.87 -17.45 9.47
CA PHE A 220 60.82 -16.65 8.80
C PHE A 220 61.40 -15.33 8.26
N PRO A 221 61.18 -15.00 6.98
CA PRO A 221 61.73 -13.78 6.39
C PRO A 221 61.11 -12.54 7.02
N GLU A 222 61.93 -11.51 7.31
CA GLU A 222 61.46 -10.26 7.93
C GLU A 222 60.37 -9.57 7.07
N SER A 223 60.45 -9.72 5.74
CA SER A 223 59.43 -9.22 4.80
C SER A 223 58.02 -9.80 5.03
N LEU A 224 57.89 -10.94 5.72
CA LEU A 224 56.61 -11.50 6.13
C LEU A 224 56.16 -11.01 7.50
N LEU A 225 57.09 -10.87 8.46
CA LEU A 225 56.77 -10.53 9.85
C LEU A 225 56.56 -9.02 10.06
N LYS A 226 57.28 -8.17 9.34
CA LYS A 226 57.28 -6.71 9.50
C LYS A 226 55.92 -6.05 9.17
N PRO A 227 55.19 -6.42 8.09
CA PRO A 227 53.87 -5.86 7.82
C PRO A 227 52.82 -6.27 8.88
N LEU A 228 52.86 -7.54 9.32
CA LEU A 228 51.96 -8.05 10.36
C LEU A 228 52.08 -7.26 11.66
N LYS A 229 53.31 -6.90 12.08
CA LYS A 229 53.54 -6.08 13.28
C LYS A 229 52.90 -4.68 13.22
N LYS A 230 52.72 -4.11 12.02
CA LYS A 230 52.12 -2.79 11.81
C LYS A 230 50.59 -2.83 11.66
N GLY A 231 49.96 -4.01 11.72
CA GLY A 231 48.53 -4.16 11.41
C GLY A 231 48.18 -3.84 9.96
N PHE A 232 49.18 -3.86 9.07
CA PHE A 232 49.01 -3.45 7.67
C PHE A 232 48.12 -4.46 6.93
N LEU A 233 47.09 -3.95 6.24
CA LEU A 233 46.37 -4.73 5.25
C LEU A 233 47.28 -4.87 4.03
N PHE A 234 47.65 -6.11 3.69
CA PHE A 234 48.36 -6.38 2.44
C PHE A 234 47.40 -6.12 1.26
N PRO A 235 47.86 -5.50 0.17
CA PRO A 235 47.19 -5.61 -1.13
C PRO A 235 46.94 -7.09 -1.47
N GLU A 236 45.81 -7.42 -2.08
CA GLU A 236 45.37 -8.82 -2.25
C GLU A 236 46.42 -9.70 -2.97
N ARG A 237 47.16 -9.14 -3.94
CA ARG A 237 48.27 -9.81 -4.61
C ARG A 237 49.46 -10.10 -3.68
N GLU A 238 49.83 -9.16 -2.82
CA GLU A 238 50.90 -9.36 -1.83
C GLU A 238 50.50 -10.36 -0.75
N LEU A 239 49.21 -10.41 -0.41
CA LEU A 239 48.64 -11.30 0.59
C LEU A 239 48.76 -12.78 0.17
N VAL A 240 48.45 -13.10 -1.09
CA VAL A 240 48.68 -14.45 -1.64
C VAL A 240 50.17 -14.82 -1.64
N ILE A 241 51.05 -13.87 -1.99
CA ILE A 241 52.51 -14.06 -1.92
C ILE A 241 52.98 -14.30 -0.47
N ALA A 242 52.43 -13.56 0.49
CA ALA A 242 52.73 -13.71 1.92
C ALA A 242 52.31 -15.09 2.43
N ILE A 243 51.11 -15.57 2.07
CA ILE A 243 50.65 -16.92 2.45
C ILE A 243 51.47 -18.00 1.76
N LYS A 244 51.83 -17.85 0.48
CA LYS A 244 52.70 -18.82 -0.22
C LYS A 244 54.08 -18.90 0.42
N LYS A 245 54.66 -17.76 0.83
CA LYS A 245 55.90 -17.73 1.62
C LYS A 245 55.72 -18.43 2.97
N TRP A 246 54.64 -18.13 3.70
CA TRP A 246 54.31 -18.78 4.97
C TRP A 246 54.18 -20.30 4.85
N GLN A 247 53.39 -20.77 3.89
CA GLN A 247 53.13 -22.19 3.65
C GLN A 247 54.43 -22.94 3.32
N ASN A 248 55.28 -22.38 2.46
CA ASN A 248 56.59 -22.96 2.15
C ASN A 248 57.46 -23.11 3.41
N GLN A 249 57.52 -22.08 4.26
CA GLN A 249 58.33 -22.12 5.49
C GLN A 249 57.77 -23.11 6.53
N VAL A 250 56.44 -23.15 6.71
CA VAL A 250 55.78 -24.06 7.65
C VAL A 250 55.93 -25.52 7.19
N PHE A 251 55.57 -25.84 5.94
CA PHE A 251 55.44 -27.22 5.48
C PHE A 251 56.72 -27.81 4.88
N ALA A 252 57.56 -27.01 4.21
CA ALA A 252 58.80 -27.53 3.62
C ALA A 252 60.01 -27.43 4.58
N GLN A 253 60.01 -26.48 5.52
CA GLN A 253 61.12 -26.26 6.46
C GLN A 253 60.76 -26.58 7.93
N GLY A 254 59.49 -26.87 8.25
CA GLY A 254 59.05 -27.18 9.61
C GLY A 254 59.05 -25.97 10.56
N TYR A 255 58.99 -24.74 10.03
CA TYR A 255 59.11 -23.53 10.84
C TYR A 255 57.79 -23.15 11.52
N ALA A 256 57.81 -22.96 12.84
CA ALA A 256 56.65 -22.53 13.61
C ALA A 256 56.46 -21.00 13.59
N LEU A 257 55.29 -20.53 13.12
CA LEU A 257 54.85 -19.13 13.27
C LEU A 257 54.14 -19.00 14.62
N CYS A 258 54.40 -17.94 15.40
CA CYS A 258 53.75 -17.79 16.71
C CYS A 258 52.27 -17.42 16.60
N TYR A 259 51.50 -17.71 17.66
CA TYR A 259 50.08 -17.39 17.77
C TYR A 259 49.74 -15.94 17.38
N LYS A 260 50.49 -14.96 17.92
CA LYS A 260 50.25 -13.52 17.66
C LYS A 260 50.35 -13.18 16.17
N HIS A 261 51.37 -13.66 15.47
CA HIS A 261 51.55 -13.41 14.03
C HIS A 261 50.54 -14.20 13.18
N THR A 262 50.23 -15.44 13.55
CA THR A 262 49.20 -16.25 12.90
C THR A 262 47.82 -15.55 12.98
N ARG A 263 47.45 -15.05 14.17
CA ARG A 263 46.23 -14.29 14.42
C ARG A 263 46.16 -12.96 13.64
N LEU A 264 47.30 -12.29 13.47
CA LEU A 264 47.41 -11.07 12.66
C LEU A 264 47.26 -11.38 11.16
N MET A 265 47.85 -12.47 10.67
CA MET A 265 47.74 -12.90 9.27
C MET A 265 46.30 -13.29 8.91
N VAL A 266 45.63 -14.10 9.74
CA VAL A 266 44.19 -14.38 9.62
C VAL A 266 43.36 -13.08 9.67
N GLY A 267 43.71 -12.15 10.56
CA GLY A 267 43.04 -10.85 10.64
C GLY A 267 43.16 -9.99 9.37
N ALA A 268 44.34 -10.00 8.74
CA ALA A 268 44.64 -9.29 7.48
C ALA A 268 43.93 -9.89 6.26
N LEU A 269 43.61 -11.20 6.30
CA LEU A 269 42.79 -11.89 5.30
C LEU A 269 41.29 -11.55 5.38
N GLY A 270 40.89 -10.67 6.29
CA GLY A 270 39.48 -10.43 6.59
C GLY A 270 38.79 -11.60 7.30
N MET A 271 39.55 -12.64 7.68
CA MET A 271 39.01 -13.80 8.38
C MET A 271 38.72 -13.50 9.85
N ARG A 272 37.74 -14.21 10.42
CA ARG A 272 37.42 -14.23 11.85
C ARG A 272 38.54 -14.99 12.57
N ASN A 273 39.04 -14.40 13.65
CA ASN A 273 40.03 -15.00 14.54
C ASN A 273 39.44 -15.31 15.93
N LYS A 274 38.10 -15.35 16.02
CA LYS A 274 37.30 -15.72 17.19
C LYS A 274 36.28 -16.79 16.79
N SER A 275 35.97 -17.71 17.71
CA SER A 275 34.89 -18.69 17.59
C SER A 275 33.53 -18.12 18.01
N GLY A 276 33.52 -17.10 18.89
CA GLY A 276 32.31 -16.44 19.37
C GLY A 276 32.54 -14.98 19.78
N ARG A 277 31.70 -14.45 20.69
CA ARG A 277 31.80 -13.07 21.17
C ARG A 277 33.09 -12.83 21.99
N HIS A 278 33.51 -13.83 22.79
CA HIS A 278 34.63 -13.69 23.72
C HIS A 278 35.87 -14.50 23.32
N ASP A 279 35.72 -15.75 22.90
CA ASP A 279 36.85 -16.66 22.68
C ASP A 279 37.59 -16.43 21.36
N TYR A 280 38.92 -16.33 21.44
CA TYR A 280 39.79 -16.39 20.28
C TYR A 280 40.02 -17.84 19.87
N LEU A 281 40.13 -18.08 18.56
CA LEU A 281 40.51 -19.39 18.04
C LEU A 281 41.91 -19.78 18.51
N GLY A 282 42.13 -21.08 18.67
CA GLY A 282 43.42 -21.68 19.01
C GLY A 282 44.44 -21.52 17.89
N HIS A 283 45.72 -21.78 18.19
CA HIS A 283 46.79 -21.62 17.20
C HIS A 283 46.64 -22.57 16.00
N ASP A 284 46.25 -23.81 16.27
CA ASP A 284 46.06 -24.84 15.25
C ASP A 284 44.86 -24.53 14.36
N GLU A 285 43.76 -24.02 14.92
CA GLU A 285 42.57 -23.61 14.15
C GLU A 285 42.87 -22.41 13.22
N LEU A 286 43.62 -21.43 13.71
CA LEU A 286 44.08 -20.30 12.88
C LEU A 286 45.03 -20.79 11.77
N THR A 287 45.89 -21.76 12.08
CA THR A 287 46.80 -22.38 11.13
C THR A 287 46.04 -23.17 10.06
N ASP A 288 45.03 -23.96 10.42
CA ASP A 288 44.20 -24.69 9.46
C ASP A 288 43.36 -23.76 8.57
N ARG A 289 42.86 -22.64 9.11
CA ARG A 289 42.23 -21.58 8.30
C ARG A 289 43.19 -20.99 7.26
N LEU A 290 44.45 -20.73 7.62
CA LEU A 290 45.47 -20.28 6.66
C LEU A 290 45.81 -21.37 5.62
N CYS A 291 45.84 -22.64 6.01
CA CYS A 291 46.04 -23.77 5.08
C CYS A 291 44.88 -23.88 4.08
N THR A 292 43.64 -23.77 4.57
CA THR A 292 42.43 -23.82 3.75
C THR A 292 42.37 -22.63 2.80
N PHE A 293 42.66 -21.42 3.28
CA PHE A 293 42.79 -20.24 2.42
C PHE A 293 43.85 -20.44 1.33
N TYR A 294 45.02 -20.97 1.68
CA TYR A 294 46.07 -21.25 0.69
C TYR A 294 45.58 -22.21 -0.40
N ARG A 295 45.00 -23.36 -0.01
CA ARG A 295 44.46 -24.36 -0.97
C ARG A 295 43.44 -23.72 -1.91
N HIS A 296 42.45 -22.99 -1.40
CA HIS A 296 41.51 -22.28 -2.26
C HIS A 296 42.21 -21.25 -3.16
N ALA A 297 43.19 -20.50 -2.66
CA ALA A 297 43.91 -19.48 -3.44
C ALA A 297 44.79 -20.05 -4.59
N ILE A 298 45.22 -21.31 -4.54
CA ILE A 298 45.89 -21.99 -5.67
C ILE A 298 44.95 -22.85 -6.53
N ASP A 299 43.97 -23.52 -5.92
CA ASP A 299 43.20 -24.57 -6.62
C ASP A 299 41.89 -24.05 -7.23
N LYS A 300 41.21 -23.10 -6.57
CA LYS A 300 39.79 -22.77 -6.83
C LYS A 300 39.44 -21.28 -6.92
N GLY A 301 40.34 -20.42 -6.46
CA GLY A 301 40.07 -19.00 -6.25
C GLY A 301 39.53 -18.67 -4.85
N ILE A 302 39.87 -17.47 -4.37
CA ILE A 302 39.42 -16.94 -3.07
C ILE A 302 37.93 -16.56 -3.10
N GLY A 303 37.38 -16.28 -4.29
CA GLY A 303 35.96 -16.00 -4.49
C GLY A 303 35.07 -17.14 -3.99
N GLU A 304 35.33 -18.37 -4.45
CA GLU A 304 34.60 -19.57 -4.00
C GLU A 304 34.67 -19.74 -2.48
N MET A 305 35.85 -19.57 -1.86
CA MET A 305 35.98 -19.70 -0.40
C MET A 305 35.17 -18.64 0.38
N LYS A 306 34.92 -17.48 -0.23
CA LYS A 306 34.14 -16.40 0.38
C LYS A 306 32.63 -16.58 0.23
N THR A 307 32.18 -17.43 -0.71
CA THR A 307 30.75 -17.72 -0.98
C THR A 307 30.31 -19.13 -0.61
N ASP A 308 31.23 -20.09 -0.46
CA ASP A 308 30.96 -21.48 -0.10
C ASP A 308 30.36 -21.61 1.32
N THR A 309 29.33 -22.46 1.44
CA THR A 309 28.50 -22.61 2.65
C THR A 309 29.26 -23.11 3.88
N VAL A 310 30.43 -23.74 3.71
CA VAL A 310 31.28 -24.20 4.82
C VAL A 310 32.31 -23.13 5.22
N THR A 311 32.91 -22.46 4.23
CA THR A 311 34.07 -21.57 4.45
C THR A 311 33.70 -20.09 4.55
N PHE A 312 32.54 -19.64 4.07
CA PHE A 312 32.13 -18.21 4.17
C PHE A 312 32.05 -17.70 5.62
N GLN A 313 31.73 -18.57 6.58
CA GLN A 313 31.69 -18.24 8.01
C GLN A 313 33.07 -17.92 8.58
N MET A 314 34.15 -18.37 7.91
CA MET A 314 35.52 -18.02 8.28
C MET A 314 35.82 -16.53 8.05
N PHE A 315 35.02 -15.81 7.26
CA PHE A 315 35.21 -14.38 6.97
C PHE A 315 34.31 -13.45 7.80
N LYS A 316 34.79 -12.24 8.05
CA LYS A 316 33.98 -11.14 8.58
C LYS A 316 32.97 -10.72 7.51
N LYS A 317 31.73 -10.36 7.89
CA LYS A 317 30.66 -9.99 6.93
C LYS A 317 31.13 -8.95 5.90
N LYS A 318 31.84 -7.90 6.35
CA LYS A 318 32.43 -6.85 5.49
C LYS A 318 33.64 -7.25 4.62
N CYS A 319 34.09 -8.51 4.65
CA CYS A 319 35.28 -8.98 3.94
C CYS A 319 34.99 -10.10 2.92
N ARG A 320 33.71 -10.46 2.75
CA ARG A 320 33.19 -11.38 1.74
C ARG A 320 31.93 -10.80 1.09
N PRO A 321 31.48 -11.31 -0.07
CA PRO A 321 30.16 -10.97 -0.61
C PRO A 321 29.04 -11.29 0.40
N ALA A 322 27.88 -10.68 0.19
CA ALA A 322 26.67 -11.04 0.91
C ALA A 322 26.32 -12.51 0.59
N HIS A 323 26.00 -13.29 1.63
CA HIS A 323 25.46 -14.63 1.50
C HIS A 323 23.94 -14.56 1.70
N SER A 324 23.16 -15.48 1.12
CA SER A 324 21.71 -15.56 1.34
C SER A 324 21.29 -15.78 2.81
N TRP A 325 22.25 -16.08 3.70
CA TRP A 325 22.03 -16.21 5.15
C TRP A 325 22.26 -14.89 5.90
N ASP A 326 22.84 -13.88 5.25
CA ASP A 326 23.10 -12.58 5.87
C ASP A 326 21.86 -11.69 5.96
N SER A 327 20.83 -11.97 5.17
CA SER A 327 19.51 -11.35 5.15
C SER A 327 18.55 -11.98 6.16
N LEU A 328 18.77 -13.24 6.56
CA LEU A 328 17.95 -13.96 7.53
C LEU A 328 17.92 -13.32 8.93
N GLY A 329 18.95 -12.55 9.30
CA GLY A 329 19.08 -12.02 10.66
C GLY A 329 19.09 -13.16 11.70
N PRO A 330 18.10 -13.24 12.61
CA PRO A 330 17.96 -14.34 13.56
C PRO A 330 17.20 -15.58 13.02
N TYR A 331 16.56 -15.49 11.86
CA TYR A 331 15.72 -16.57 11.33
C TYR A 331 16.55 -17.75 10.80
N ALA A 332 16.02 -18.96 10.94
CA ALA A 332 16.66 -20.18 10.44
C ALA A 332 16.47 -20.40 8.93
N TYR A 333 15.42 -19.81 8.35
CA TYR A 333 14.98 -20.01 6.97
C TYR A 333 14.50 -18.67 6.39
N SER A 334 14.71 -18.48 5.08
CA SER A 334 13.98 -17.44 4.37
C SER A 334 12.54 -17.92 4.19
N PRO A 335 11.53 -17.05 4.31
CA PRO A 335 10.25 -17.29 3.67
C PRO A 335 10.44 -17.37 2.14
N GLU A 336 9.50 -18.00 1.44
CA GLU A 336 9.43 -17.95 -0.02
C GLU A 336 9.20 -16.49 -0.46
N GLU A 337 9.85 -16.06 -1.55
CA GLU A 337 9.81 -14.65 -1.99
C GLU A 337 8.36 -14.23 -2.30
N ASP A 338 7.56 -15.15 -2.84
CA ASP A 338 6.14 -14.93 -3.18
C ASP A 338 5.23 -14.73 -1.97
N ALA A 339 5.66 -15.07 -0.75
CA ALA A 339 4.84 -14.95 0.45
C ALA A 339 4.41 -13.50 0.77
N PHE A 340 5.13 -12.50 0.25
CA PHE A 340 4.87 -11.07 0.50
C PHE A 340 4.31 -10.30 -0.70
N PHE A 341 4.25 -10.86 -1.91
CA PHE A 341 3.62 -10.15 -3.02
C PHE A 341 2.11 -10.00 -2.84
N THR A 342 1.56 -8.89 -3.33
CA THR A 342 0.13 -8.59 -3.33
C THR A 342 -0.62 -9.55 -4.24
N VAL A 343 -1.93 -9.68 -4.05
CA VAL A 343 -2.77 -10.47 -4.98
C VAL A 343 -2.62 -9.91 -6.40
N THR A 344 -2.05 -10.72 -7.30
CA THR A 344 -2.01 -10.45 -8.74
C THR A 344 -3.43 -10.24 -9.23
N PHE A 345 -3.67 -9.20 -10.03
CA PHE A 345 -4.99 -8.88 -10.54
C PHE A 345 -4.95 -8.81 -12.06
N SER A 346 -5.58 -9.80 -12.71
CA SER A 346 -5.54 -9.96 -14.16
C SER A 346 -6.61 -9.11 -14.86
N GLU A 347 -6.49 -8.99 -16.18
CA GLU A 347 -7.52 -8.37 -17.02
C GLU A 347 -8.87 -9.10 -16.93
N GLU A 348 -8.82 -10.42 -16.72
CA GLU A 348 -10.02 -11.25 -16.58
C GLU A 348 -10.66 -11.03 -15.20
N ASP A 349 -9.87 -10.96 -14.11
CA ASP A 349 -10.36 -10.59 -12.79
C ASP A 349 -11.04 -9.19 -12.85
N GLN A 350 -10.44 -8.23 -13.57
CA GLN A 350 -10.97 -6.89 -13.77
C GLN A 350 -12.31 -6.87 -14.52
N LYS A 351 -12.42 -7.53 -15.68
CA LYS A 351 -13.68 -7.63 -16.44
C LYS A 351 -14.78 -8.29 -15.63
N ASN A 352 -14.45 -9.35 -14.88
CA ASN A 352 -15.41 -10.03 -14.02
C ASN A 352 -15.88 -9.17 -12.84
N LEU A 353 -15.04 -8.26 -12.31
CA LEU A 353 -15.51 -7.24 -11.36
C LEU A 353 -16.44 -6.21 -12.03
N GLN A 354 -16.06 -5.67 -13.20
CA GLN A 354 -16.87 -4.67 -13.92
C GLN A 354 -18.30 -5.17 -14.18
N VAL A 355 -18.43 -6.43 -14.64
CA VAL A 355 -19.72 -7.09 -14.86
C VAL A 355 -20.47 -7.33 -13.55
N TRP A 356 -19.81 -7.87 -12.52
CA TRP A 356 -20.44 -8.17 -11.23
C TRP A 356 -20.97 -6.92 -10.51
N LEU A 357 -20.24 -5.81 -10.62
CA LEU A 357 -20.59 -4.51 -10.03
C LEU A 357 -21.66 -3.75 -10.84
N GLY A 358 -22.00 -4.21 -12.05
CA GLY A 358 -22.96 -3.55 -12.93
C GLY A 358 -22.43 -2.22 -13.49
N VAL A 359 -21.12 -2.10 -13.72
CA VAL A 359 -20.51 -0.86 -14.24
C VAL A 359 -20.91 -0.64 -15.70
N ASP A 360 -21.45 0.54 -16.01
CA ASP A 360 -21.60 1.00 -17.39
C ASP A 360 -20.23 1.39 -17.96
N MET A 361 -19.57 0.40 -18.56
CA MET A 361 -18.29 0.57 -19.22
C MET A 361 -18.38 1.39 -20.52
N GLU A 362 -19.56 1.51 -21.14
CA GLU A 362 -19.75 2.41 -22.30
C GLU A 362 -19.71 3.87 -21.82
N ALA A 363 -20.45 4.20 -20.76
CA ALA A 363 -20.41 5.52 -20.14
C ALA A 363 -19.02 5.86 -19.59
N TRP A 364 -18.36 4.93 -18.88
CA TRP A 364 -17.00 5.13 -18.38
C TRP A 364 -16.01 5.46 -19.49
N GLU A 365 -16.01 4.68 -20.59
CA GLU A 365 -15.09 4.92 -21.70
C GLU A 365 -15.42 6.20 -22.47
N LYS A 366 -16.70 6.47 -22.71
CA LYS A 366 -17.16 7.59 -23.53
C LYS A 366 -17.11 8.92 -22.79
N ASP A 367 -17.76 9.00 -21.64
CA ASP A 367 -17.93 10.24 -20.88
C ASP A 367 -16.80 10.45 -19.86
N GLY A 368 -16.09 9.40 -19.42
CA GLY A 368 -15.01 9.47 -18.44
C GLY A 368 -15.47 9.47 -16.97
N SER A 369 -16.77 9.23 -16.75
CA SER A 369 -17.45 9.23 -15.46
C SER A 369 -18.57 8.19 -15.46
N VAL A 370 -18.84 7.56 -14.32
CA VAL A 370 -19.93 6.60 -14.14
C VAL A 370 -20.51 6.70 -12.73
N ASN A 371 -21.83 6.57 -12.58
CA ASN A 371 -22.50 6.42 -11.29
C ASN A 371 -22.83 4.94 -11.06
N VAL A 372 -22.72 4.45 -9.83
CA VAL A 372 -23.05 3.06 -9.47
C VAL A 372 -23.76 2.99 -8.11
N GLY A 373 -25.00 2.48 -8.10
CA GLY A 373 -25.84 2.32 -6.91
C GLY A 373 -25.44 1.17 -5.99
N ILE A 374 -24.24 1.23 -5.41
CA ILE A 374 -23.70 0.15 -4.56
C ILE A 374 -24.13 0.23 -3.08
N PHE A 375 -24.56 1.40 -2.59
CA PHE A 375 -24.83 1.63 -1.16
C PHE A 375 -26.31 1.60 -0.75
N ASN A 376 -27.23 1.21 -1.63
CA ASN A 376 -28.67 1.11 -1.34
C ASN A 376 -29.02 0.32 -0.06
N TRP A 377 -28.16 -0.60 0.36
CA TRP A 377 -28.28 -1.36 1.61
C TRP A 377 -28.30 -0.48 2.87
N ILE A 378 -27.74 0.74 2.82
CA ILE A 378 -27.70 1.69 3.95
C ILE A 378 -29.11 2.17 4.34
N ARG A 379 -30.02 2.36 3.37
CA ARG A 379 -31.45 2.64 3.64
C ARG A 379 -32.20 1.43 4.21
N LEU A 380 -31.69 0.21 4.01
CA LEU A 380 -32.31 -1.02 4.53
C LEU A 380 -31.82 -1.38 5.94
N ALA A 381 -30.58 -1.01 6.29
CA ALA A 381 -29.99 -1.26 7.60
C ALA A 381 -30.63 -0.36 8.66
N LYS A 382 -31.60 -0.89 9.42
CA LYS A 382 -32.24 -0.20 10.55
C LYS A 382 -31.51 -0.43 11.86
N TYR A 383 -31.57 0.54 12.78
CA TYR A 383 -31.05 0.36 14.13
C TYR A 383 -31.85 -0.72 14.88
N PRO A 384 -31.19 -1.80 15.37
CA PRO A 384 -31.88 -2.93 16.01
C PRO A 384 -32.14 -2.72 17.51
N GLY A 385 -31.61 -1.64 18.10
CA GLY A 385 -31.69 -1.39 19.54
C GLY A 385 -32.89 -0.55 19.97
N THR A 386 -32.96 -0.25 21.27
CA THR A 386 -34.07 0.50 21.88
C THR A 386 -33.69 1.91 22.35
N ASP A 387 -32.46 2.39 22.06
CA ASP A 387 -32.10 3.79 22.32
C ASP A 387 -32.99 4.71 21.47
N ARG A 388 -33.72 5.61 22.14
CA ARG A 388 -34.71 6.50 21.51
C ARG A 388 -34.10 7.45 20.49
N ARG A 389 -32.79 7.73 20.58
CA ARG A 389 -32.06 8.61 19.65
C ARG A 389 -31.96 8.01 18.24
N LEU A 390 -31.99 6.67 18.15
CA LEU A 390 -31.89 5.90 16.91
C LEU A 390 -33.10 4.99 16.64
N ALA A 391 -34.05 4.86 17.57
CA ALA A 391 -35.19 3.95 17.43
C ALA A 391 -35.99 4.21 16.15
N GLY A 392 -36.00 3.23 15.24
CA GLY A 392 -36.67 3.32 13.94
C GLY A 392 -35.85 3.94 12.81
N LYS A 393 -34.74 4.65 13.12
CA LYS A 393 -33.83 5.24 12.12
C LYS A 393 -33.08 4.16 11.33
N THR A 394 -32.88 4.43 10.07
CA THR A 394 -31.95 3.74 9.17
C THR A 394 -30.52 4.22 9.41
N LEU A 395 -29.57 3.50 8.81
CA LEU A 395 -28.17 3.93 8.77
C LEU A 395 -28.01 5.22 7.94
N HIS A 396 -28.86 5.44 6.93
CA HIS A 396 -28.88 6.68 6.15
C HIS A 396 -29.24 7.87 7.04
N ASP A 397 -30.32 7.77 7.82
CA ASP A 397 -30.78 8.85 8.71
C ASP A 397 -29.71 9.25 9.73
N ALA A 398 -29.01 8.25 10.31
CA ALA A 398 -27.91 8.50 11.24
C ALA A 398 -26.69 9.14 10.58
N MET A 399 -26.43 8.87 9.30
CA MET A 399 -25.38 9.55 8.51
C MET A 399 -25.76 11.01 8.20
N LEU A 400 -27.02 11.29 7.89
CA LEU A 400 -27.51 12.67 7.70
C LEU A 400 -27.37 13.47 9.00
N GLU A 401 -27.82 12.92 10.12
CA GLU A 401 -27.68 13.54 11.46
C GLU A 401 -26.20 13.71 11.87
N GLU A 402 -25.28 12.81 11.45
CA GLU A 402 -23.84 13.02 11.64
C GLU A 402 -23.32 14.22 10.83
N PHE A 403 -23.78 14.41 9.59
CA PHE A 403 -23.42 15.59 8.80
C PHE A 403 -23.91 16.90 9.44
N ASP A 404 -25.12 16.89 9.99
CA ASP A 404 -25.73 18.05 10.63
C ASP A 404 -24.99 18.39 11.96
N LEU A 405 -24.55 17.38 12.71
CA LEU A 405 -23.65 17.53 13.86
C LEU A 405 -22.30 18.17 13.48
N TYR A 406 -21.65 17.71 12.40
CA TYR A 406 -20.40 18.33 11.94
C TYR A 406 -20.63 19.76 11.40
N LYS A 407 -21.77 20.04 10.77
CA LYS A 407 -22.16 21.38 10.29
C LYS A 407 -22.35 22.36 11.45
N HIS A 408 -22.99 21.95 12.55
CA HIS A 408 -23.12 22.76 13.77
C HIS A 408 -21.75 23.19 14.33
N HIS A 409 -20.76 22.29 14.28
CA HIS A 409 -19.38 22.57 14.70
C HIS A 409 -18.49 23.22 13.62
N LEU A 410 -19.05 23.64 12.48
CA LEU A 410 -18.30 24.25 11.37
C LEU A 410 -18.28 25.78 11.50
N ARG A 411 -17.09 26.34 11.73
CA ARG A 411 -16.88 27.80 11.70
C ARG A 411 -16.53 28.32 10.31
N GLU A 412 -16.77 29.62 10.10
CA GLU A 412 -16.07 30.37 9.03
C GLU A 412 -14.58 30.49 9.31
N ILE A 413 -13.79 30.61 8.24
CA ILE A 413 -12.32 30.71 8.32
C ILE A 413 -11.91 32.09 7.82
N ASN A 414 -11.36 32.92 8.72
CA ASN A 414 -10.98 34.31 8.43
C ASN A 414 -12.13 35.18 7.88
N GLY A 415 -13.37 34.94 8.32
CA GLY A 415 -14.57 35.66 7.84
C GLY A 415 -14.95 35.34 6.39
N ARG A 416 -14.48 34.22 5.85
CA ARG A 416 -14.89 33.70 4.54
C ARG A 416 -15.86 32.54 4.74
N ASN A 417 -16.94 32.53 3.98
CA ASN A 417 -17.84 31.38 3.85
C ASN A 417 -17.01 30.14 3.43
N ASN A 418 -17.44 28.96 3.87
CA ASN A 418 -16.86 27.69 3.50
C ASN A 418 -17.17 27.24 2.06
N TYR A 419 -18.03 27.95 1.31
CA TYR A 419 -18.42 27.63 -0.08
C TYR A 419 -19.09 26.25 -0.23
N GLY A 420 -19.95 25.90 0.73
CA GLY A 420 -20.59 24.58 0.80
C GLY A 420 -19.67 23.41 1.16
N TRP A 421 -18.47 23.65 1.70
CA TRP A 421 -17.56 22.59 2.15
C TRP A 421 -17.63 22.37 3.67
N CYS A 422 -17.80 21.14 4.12
CA CYS A 422 -17.78 20.78 5.54
C CYS A 422 -16.33 20.51 6.00
N ARG A 423 -15.55 21.58 6.11
CA ARG A 423 -14.07 21.52 6.21
C ARG A 423 -13.54 20.92 7.51
N ASN A 424 -14.37 20.68 8.52
CA ASN A 424 -14.03 20.02 9.78
C ASN A 424 -14.25 18.49 9.75
N MET A 425 -15.02 17.97 8.79
CA MET A 425 -15.42 16.56 8.70
C MET A 425 -14.41 15.76 7.88
N PHE A 426 -13.34 15.26 8.52
CA PHE A 426 -12.31 14.43 7.86
C PHE A 426 -12.43 12.92 8.14
N HIS A 427 -12.94 12.54 9.31
CA HIS A 427 -13.00 11.15 9.80
C HIS A 427 -14.29 10.83 10.56
N SER A 428 -15.42 11.36 10.08
CA SER A 428 -16.73 10.92 10.55
C SER A 428 -16.91 9.40 10.38
N LEU A 429 -17.81 8.79 11.14
CA LEU A 429 -18.15 7.38 10.98
C LEU A 429 -18.67 7.11 9.56
N THR A 430 -19.41 8.07 8.99
CA THR A 430 -19.90 8.04 7.61
C THR A 430 -18.74 7.93 6.61
N GLN A 431 -17.72 8.79 6.74
CA GLN A 431 -16.52 8.71 5.91
C GLN A 431 -15.77 7.40 6.12
N GLN A 432 -15.57 6.99 7.38
CA GLN A 432 -14.83 5.78 7.70
C GLN A 432 -15.53 4.50 7.19
N LEU A 433 -16.86 4.47 7.13
CA LEU A 433 -17.62 3.34 6.59
C LEU A 433 -17.43 3.22 5.07
N PHE A 434 -17.63 4.31 4.31
CA PHE A 434 -17.44 4.30 2.85
C PHE A 434 -16.00 3.97 2.44
N ARG A 435 -15.01 4.49 3.17
CA ARG A 435 -13.57 4.22 2.92
C ARG A 435 -13.15 2.78 3.23
N GLN A 436 -13.93 2.05 4.01
CA GLN A 436 -13.65 0.67 4.41
C GLN A 436 -14.51 -0.37 3.67
N ASP A 437 -15.46 0.06 2.82
CA ASP A 437 -16.39 -0.82 2.11
C ASP A 437 -15.69 -1.61 0.99
N PRO A 438 -15.81 -2.97 0.99
CA PRO A 438 -15.13 -3.82 0.02
C PRO A 438 -15.69 -3.72 -1.40
N ILE A 439 -16.97 -3.37 -1.59
CA ILE A 439 -17.58 -3.16 -2.91
C ILE A 439 -17.04 -1.88 -3.54
N TYR A 440 -16.92 -0.81 -2.76
CA TYR A 440 -16.38 0.45 -3.24
C TYR A 440 -14.88 0.36 -3.56
N TYR A 441 -14.13 -0.41 -2.76
CA TYR A 441 -12.76 -0.82 -3.12
C TYR A 441 -12.71 -1.63 -4.43
N CYS A 442 -13.59 -2.63 -4.60
CA CYS A 442 -13.68 -3.40 -5.85
C CYS A 442 -14.03 -2.52 -7.06
N LEU A 443 -14.87 -1.49 -6.89
CA LEU A 443 -15.20 -0.53 -7.94
C LEU A 443 -13.97 0.27 -8.39
N TYR A 444 -13.12 0.68 -7.45
CA TYR A 444 -11.84 1.29 -7.79
C TYR A 444 -10.90 0.33 -8.53
N ALA A 445 -10.71 -0.90 -8.03
CA ALA A 445 -9.88 -1.90 -8.70
C ALA A 445 -10.41 -2.24 -10.12
N ALA A 446 -11.74 -2.29 -10.29
CA ALA A 446 -12.38 -2.54 -11.57
C ALA A 446 -12.15 -1.42 -12.60
N LEU A 447 -12.16 -0.15 -12.17
CA LEU A 447 -12.08 1.02 -13.05
C LEU A 447 -10.66 1.54 -13.31
N ARG A 448 -9.68 1.23 -12.46
CA ARG A 448 -8.29 1.64 -12.65
C ARG A 448 -7.62 0.87 -13.80
N PRO A 449 -7.09 1.53 -14.84
CA PRO A 449 -6.47 0.85 -15.98
C PRO A 449 -5.08 0.24 -15.65
N ASP A 450 -4.45 0.67 -14.55
CA ASP A 450 -3.20 0.08 -14.05
C ASP A 450 -3.40 -1.22 -13.26
N ARG A 451 -4.65 -1.62 -13.00
CA ARG A 451 -5.02 -2.81 -12.22
C ARG A 451 -4.42 -2.83 -10.80
N LYS A 452 -4.08 -1.67 -10.21
CA LYS A 452 -3.51 -1.61 -8.86
C LYS A 452 -4.54 -2.00 -7.81
N THR A 453 -4.20 -3.00 -7.00
CA THR A 453 -5.04 -3.49 -5.89
C THR A 453 -4.57 -3.04 -4.52
N SER A 454 -3.30 -2.63 -4.37
CA SER A 454 -2.83 -1.97 -3.14
C SER A 454 -3.25 -0.51 -3.16
N LEU A 455 -4.44 -0.25 -2.65
CA LEU A 455 -5.10 1.06 -2.64
C LEU A 455 -5.35 1.48 -1.19
N VAL A 456 -4.96 2.69 -0.82
CA VAL A 456 -5.20 3.24 0.53
C VAL A 456 -6.06 4.49 0.46
N SER A 457 -6.92 4.68 1.45
CA SER A 457 -7.82 5.82 1.50
C SER A 457 -7.07 7.09 1.86
N TYR A 458 -7.32 8.16 1.10
CA TYR A 458 -6.86 9.50 1.46
C TYR A 458 -7.93 10.21 2.31
N PRO A 459 -7.59 10.69 3.53
CA PRO A 459 -8.52 11.43 4.36
C PRO A 459 -8.72 12.84 3.80
N TYR A 460 -9.93 13.10 3.31
CA TYR A 460 -10.34 14.37 2.72
C TYR A 460 -11.69 14.82 3.27
N TYR A 461 -11.93 16.14 3.32
CA TYR A 461 -13.14 16.72 3.88
C TYR A 461 -14.38 16.50 2.99
N THR A 462 -15.58 16.61 3.56
CA THR A 462 -16.85 16.41 2.85
C THR A 462 -17.43 17.72 2.30
N LYS A 463 -18.44 17.61 1.44
CA LYS A 463 -19.30 18.73 1.00
C LYS A 463 -20.57 18.74 1.84
N TYR A 464 -20.98 19.92 2.30
CA TYR A 464 -22.31 20.21 2.83
C TYR A 464 -22.64 21.63 2.37
N GLN A 465 -23.26 21.72 1.20
CA GLN A 465 -23.78 22.97 0.66
C GLN A 465 -25.23 23.20 1.06
N GLU A 466 -25.62 24.46 1.12
CA GLU A 466 -26.99 24.91 1.34
C GLU A 466 -27.42 25.89 0.24
N PRO A 467 -28.74 26.09 0.03
CA PRO A 467 -29.24 27.05 -0.96
C PRO A 467 -28.65 28.45 -0.75
N GLY A 468 -28.01 29.01 -1.79
CA GLY A 468 -27.32 30.30 -1.76
C GLY A 468 -25.80 30.22 -1.58
N ASP A 469 -25.22 29.05 -1.23
CA ASP A 469 -23.75 28.90 -1.18
C ASP A 469 -23.12 29.16 -2.55
N SER A 470 -21.98 29.88 -2.57
CA SER A 470 -21.23 30.11 -3.80
C SER A 470 -20.41 28.88 -4.18
N THR A 471 -21.05 27.96 -4.90
CA THR A 471 -20.50 26.64 -5.29
C THR A 471 -19.95 26.56 -6.71
N PHE A 472 -19.97 27.65 -7.48
CA PHE A 472 -19.50 27.64 -8.86
C PHE A 472 -17.98 27.48 -8.93
N PHE A 473 -17.52 26.42 -9.60
CA PHE A 473 -16.12 26.24 -9.98
C PHE A 473 -16.02 25.27 -11.15
N ARG A 474 -14.92 25.38 -11.92
CA ARG A 474 -14.54 24.47 -13.01
C ARG A 474 -13.03 24.30 -12.97
N HIS A 475 -12.54 23.07 -12.96
CA HIS A 475 -11.11 22.78 -12.88
C HIS A 475 -10.76 21.38 -13.39
N ILE A 476 -9.47 21.06 -13.36
CA ILE A 476 -8.93 19.71 -13.46
C ILE A 476 -7.84 19.55 -12.39
N ASP A 477 -7.91 18.47 -11.60
CA ASP A 477 -7.12 18.26 -10.36
C ASP A 477 -5.70 17.72 -10.56
N ILE A 478 -5.19 17.85 -11.79
CA ILE A 478 -3.95 17.23 -12.23
C ILE A 478 -3.13 18.22 -13.05
N ASN A 479 -1.82 18.17 -12.91
CA ASN A 479 -0.89 18.93 -13.75
C ASN A 479 -0.99 18.41 -15.20
N ILE A 480 -1.59 19.20 -16.10
CA ILE A 480 -1.84 18.79 -17.49
C ILE A 480 -0.53 18.45 -18.25
N PRO A 481 0.54 19.29 -18.24
CA PRO A 481 1.78 18.95 -18.95
C PRO A 481 2.44 17.67 -18.41
N GLU A 482 2.60 17.52 -17.09
CA GLU A 482 3.18 16.29 -16.49
C GLU A 482 2.35 15.05 -16.82
N LEU A 483 1.03 15.18 -16.88
CA LEU A 483 0.13 14.11 -17.26
C LEU A 483 0.26 13.74 -18.75
N VAL A 484 0.32 14.73 -19.64
CA VAL A 484 0.48 14.50 -21.08
C VAL A 484 1.82 13.81 -21.35
N GLU A 485 2.91 14.31 -20.76
CA GLU A 485 4.29 13.89 -21.01
C GLU A 485 4.71 12.62 -20.24
N GLN A 486 4.34 12.52 -18.95
CA GLN A 486 4.86 11.49 -18.04
C GLN A 486 3.79 10.53 -17.48
N LYS A 487 2.50 10.78 -17.78
CA LYS A 487 1.35 10.07 -17.19
C LYS A 487 1.27 10.15 -15.65
N ARG A 488 1.91 11.16 -15.03
CA ARG A 488 1.81 11.41 -13.58
C ARG A 488 0.33 11.61 -13.21
N GLY A 489 -0.13 10.88 -12.20
CA GLY A 489 -1.52 10.94 -11.70
C GLY A 489 -2.58 10.28 -12.59
N ALA A 490 -2.23 9.71 -13.75
CA ALA A 490 -3.20 9.18 -14.73
C ALA A 490 -4.15 8.09 -14.18
N PHE A 491 -3.78 7.43 -13.09
CA PHE A 491 -4.54 6.32 -12.50
C PHE A 491 -5.30 6.69 -11.21
N GLN A 492 -5.12 7.92 -10.72
CA GLN A 492 -5.72 8.44 -9.48
C GLN A 492 -7.20 8.83 -9.68
N ILE A 493 -8.06 7.85 -10.01
CA ILE A 493 -9.49 8.08 -10.23
C ILE A 493 -10.17 8.68 -8.98
N GLN A 494 -11.06 9.64 -9.22
CA GLN A 494 -11.78 10.36 -8.19
C GLN A 494 -13.10 9.67 -7.89
N GLY A 495 -13.54 9.77 -6.63
CA GLY A 495 -14.75 9.12 -6.16
C GLY A 495 -15.57 10.04 -5.26
N SER A 496 -16.88 10.05 -5.47
CA SER A 496 -17.82 10.80 -4.64
C SER A 496 -19.05 9.95 -4.35
N VAL A 497 -19.58 10.05 -3.14
CA VAL A 497 -20.83 9.39 -2.73
C VAL A 497 -21.79 10.47 -2.28
N SER A 498 -22.93 10.59 -2.95
CA SER A 498 -23.96 11.54 -2.52
C SER A 498 -24.81 10.93 -1.41
N LEU A 499 -25.24 11.75 -0.44
CA LEU A 499 -26.23 11.35 0.57
C LEU A 499 -27.62 11.93 0.29
N ASP A 500 -27.69 12.93 -0.59
CA ASP A 500 -28.92 13.56 -1.07
C ASP A 500 -29.06 13.32 -2.60
N ASP A 501 -30.27 13.39 -3.14
CA ASP A 501 -30.50 13.23 -4.58
C ASP A 501 -30.10 14.52 -5.34
N GLU A 502 -29.08 14.46 -6.21
CA GLU A 502 -28.63 15.63 -6.97
C GLU A 502 -29.51 15.92 -8.20
N THR A 503 -29.71 17.21 -8.53
CA THR A 503 -30.47 17.68 -9.71
C THR A 503 -29.55 18.18 -10.84
N GLU A 504 -30.03 18.29 -12.08
CA GLU A 504 -29.21 18.79 -13.22
C GLU A 504 -28.71 20.23 -13.04
N ASP A 505 -29.35 21.01 -12.18
CA ASP A 505 -28.96 22.38 -11.86
C ASP A 505 -28.20 22.53 -10.54
N ASP A 506 -28.00 21.44 -9.78
CA ASP A 506 -27.22 21.40 -8.55
C ASP A 506 -26.45 20.07 -8.33
N CYS A 507 -25.76 19.63 -9.38
CA CYS A 507 -24.90 18.44 -9.38
C CYS A 507 -23.44 18.78 -9.70
N THR A 508 -22.61 17.76 -9.89
CA THR A 508 -21.32 17.89 -10.57
C THR A 508 -21.54 18.00 -12.09
N GLU A 509 -20.81 18.89 -12.74
CA GLU A 509 -20.73 18.95 -14.21
C GLU A 509 -19.34 18.53 -14.71
N ILE A 510 -19.28 18.00 -15.94
CA ILE A 510 -18.06 17.48 -16.59
C ILE A 510 -17.97 17.95 -18.04
N LEU A 511 -16.77 17.91 -18.63
CA LEU A 511 -16.60 17.91 -20.10
C LEU A 511 -16.43 16.47 -20.60
N PRO A 512 -17.50 15.76 -20.98
CA PRO A 512 -17.43 14.33 -21.28
C PRO A 512 -16.52 14.08 -22.49
N GLY A 513 -15.67 13.04 -22.38
CA GLY A 513 -14.72 12.67 -23.44
C GLY A 513 -13.39 13.44 -23.42
N MET A 514 -13.28 14.56 -22.68
CA MET A 514 -12.06 15.37 -22.70
C MET A 514 -10.83 14.69 -22.09
N HIS A 515 -11.03 13.65 -21.28
CA HIS A 515 -9.94 12.77 -20.79
C HIS A 515 -9.10 12.17 -21.93
N LYS A 516 -9.72 11.93 -23.09
CA LYS A 516 -9.06 11.42 -24.31
C LYS A 516 -8.47 12.52 -25.19
N LYS A 517 -8.66 13.80 -24.85
CA LYS A 517 -8.34 14.97 -25.69
C LYS A 517 -7.34 15.95 -25.10
N LEU A 518 -6.89 15.77 -23.86
CA LEU A 518 -5.91 16.67 -23.21
C LEU A 518 -4.63 16.90 -24.03
N ALA A 519 -4.10 15.89 -24.71
CA ALA A 519 -2.91 16.03 -25.54
C ALA A 519 -3.12 16.90 -26.80
N GLU A 520 -4.37 16.99 -27.30
CA GLU A 520 -4.76 17.86 -28.42
C GLU A 520 -5.12 19.27 -27.93
N TRP A 521 -5.66 19.39 -26.72
CA TRP A 521 -6.08 20.66 -26.10
C TRP A 521 -4.92 21.45 -25.48
N TRP A 522 -3.96 20.79 -24.84
CA TRP A 522 -2.83 21.46 -24.16
C TRP A 522 -1.98 22.37 -25.07
N PRO A 523 -1.65 22.00 -26.34
CA PRO A 523 -1.00 22.92 -27.27
C PRO A 523 -1.78 24.21 -27.51
N ARG A 524 -3.12 24.14 -27.62
CA ARG A 524 -3.98 25.33 -27.80
C ARG A 524 -3.92 26.26 -26.58
N LEU A 525 -3.88 25.69 -25.38
CA LEU A 525 -3.69 26.47 -24.14
C LEU A 525 -2.34 27.17 -24.11
N ARG A 526 -1.26 26.55 -24.62
CA ARG A 526 0.05 27.22 -24.80
C ARG A 526 0.00 28.35 -25.82
N GLU A 527 -0.68 28.16 -26.95
CA GLU A 527 -0.86 29.18 -27.99
C GLU A 527 -1.65 30.41 -27.48
N ARG A 528 -2.56 30.21 -26.52
CA ARG A 528 -3.30 31.28 -25.82
C ARG A 528 -2.55 31.88 -24.61
N GLY A 529 -1.38 31.37 -24.24
CA GLY A 529 -0.63 31.81 -23.04
C GLY A 529 -1.24 31.37 -21.70
N LEU A 530 -2.10 30.35 -21.69
CA LEU A 530 -2.81 29.83 -20.51
C LEU A 530 -2.06 28.66 -19.83
N ASN A 531 -0.80 28.43 -20.19
CA ASN A 531 -0.01 27.26 -19.80
C ASN A 531 0.69 27.39 -18.44
N LYS A 532 -0.05 27.77 -17.40
CA LYS A 532 0.49 27.85 -16.03
C LYS A 532 0.83 26.46 -15.50
N GLU A 533 2.03 26.26 -14.98
CA GLU A 533 2.41 25.03 -14.27
C GLU A 533 1.78 25.03 -12.87
N SER A 534 0.90 24.06 -12.60
CA SER A 534 0.17 23.92 -11.34
C SER A 534 -0.29 22.47 -11.18
N PHE A 535 -0.46 22.01 -9.94
CA PHE A 535 -1.07 20.70 -9.68
C PHE A 535 -2.58 20.66 -9.95
N VAL A 536 -3.24 21.83 -10.03
CA VAL A 536 -4.67 21.99 -10.32
C VAL A 536 -4.84 23.20 -11.22
N HIS A 537 -5.58 23.07 -12.33
CA HIS A 537 -5.86 24.18 -13.26
C HIS A 537 -7.34 24.55 -13.19
N ALA A 538 -7.65 25.82 -12.90
CA ALA A 538 -8.99 26.36 -13.08
C ALA A 538 -9.30 26.51 -14.59
N ILE A 539 -10.54 26.27 -14.98
CA ILE A 539 -10.99 26.25 -16.38
C ILE A 539 -12.07 27.32 -16.55
N THR A 540 -11.63 28.51 -16.95
CA THR A 540 -12.51 29.61 -17.38
C THR A 540 -12.94 29.43 -18.84
N ASP A 541 -13.84 30.29 -19.31
CA ASP A 541 -14.29 30.31 -20.71
C ASP A 541 -13.16 30.65 -21.71
N GLU A 542 -12.01 31.16 -21.24
CA GLU A 542 -10.78 31.35 -22.05
C GLU A 542 -10.02 30.03 -22.26
N TYR A 543 -10.06 29.13 -21.27
CA TYR A 543 -9.44 27.80 -21.37
C TYR A 543 -10.25 26.90 -22.31
N PHE A 544 -11.57 26.87 -22.18
CA PHE A 544 -12.45 26.06 -23.02
C PHE A 544 -13.45 26.94 -23.77
N THR A 545 -13.07 27.34 -24.98
CA THR A 545 -13.81 28.32 -25.78
C THR A 545 -14.96 27.68 -26.56
N LYS A 546 -15.79 28.52 -27.20
CA LYS A 546 -16.80 28.08 -28.17
C LYS A 546 -16.20 27.29 -29.35
N ASP A 547 -14.97 27.60 -29.73
CA ASP A 547 -14.26 26.90 -30.80
C ASP A 547 -13.76 25.52 -30.32
N ASP A 548 -13.25 25.41 -29.08
CA ASP A 548 -12.92 24.10 -28.49
C ASP A 548 -14.17 23.21 -28.36
N LYS A 549 -15.30 23.78 -27.93
CA LYS A 549 -16.61 23.09 -27.91
C LYS A 549 -16.99 22.56 -29.29
N ALA A 550 -16.78 23.34 -30.34
CA ALA A 550 -17.08 22.93 -31.72
C ALA A 550 -16.12 21.84 -32.23
N ASP A 551 -14.82 22.01 -31.99
CA ASP A 551 -13.76 21.12 -32.48
C ASP A 551 -13.73 19.77 -31.77
N PHE A 552 -13.91 19.76 -30.44
CA PHE A 552 -13.98 18.53 -29.65
C PHE A 552 -15.38 17.92 -29.59
N GLY A 553 -16.41 18.64 -30.04
CA GLY A 553 -17.80 18.17 -30.10
C GLY A 553 -18.43 17.91 -28.73
N THR A 554 -17.99 18.63 -27.69
CA THR A 554 -18.38 18.40 -26.29
C THR A 554 -18.54 19.72 -25.53
N ASP A 555 -19.32 19.71 -24.45
CA ASP A 555 -19.65 20.88 -23.63
C ASP A 555 -19.96 20.45 -22.18
N TRP A 556 -20.03 21.42 -21.27
CA TRP A 556 -20.30 21.20 -19.86
C TRP A 556 -21.66 20.51 -19.67
N LYS A 557 -21.61 19.25 -19.24
CA LYS A 557 -22.77 18.38 -19.05
C LYS A 557 -23.00 18.15 -17.54
N PRO A 558 -24.20 18.43 -17.01
CA PRO A 558 -24.56 18.01 -15.66
C PRO A 558 -24.65 16.48 -15.59
N VAL A 559 -24.13 15.90 -14.50
CA VAL A 559 -24.20 14.47 -14.21
C VAL A 559 -24.77 14.33 -12.81
N PRO A 560 -26.10 14.38 -12.62
CA PRO A 560 -26.71 14.12 -11.31
C PRO A 560 -26.31 12.73 -10.80
N CYS A 561 -26.22 12.59 -9.47
CA CYS A 561 -25.92 11.35 -8.76
C CYS A 561 -26.95 11.22 -7.64
N TRP A 562 -27.61 10.07 -7.56
CA TRP A 562 -28.66 9.86 -6.57
C TRP A 562 -28.07 9.58 -5.20
N ALA A 563 -28.87 9.75 -4.15
CA ALA A 563 -28.50 9.41 -2.80
C ALA A 563 -28.05 7.94 -2.73
N LEU A 564 -26.88 7.71 -2.14
CA LEU A 564 -26.21 6.41 -2.01
C LEU A 564 -25.69 5.79 -3.32
N GLU A 565 -25.63 6.56 -4.41
CA GLU A 565 -24.78 6.24 -5.55
C GLU A 565 -23.33 6.71 -5.34
N ALA A 566 -22.39 5.92 -5.88
CA ALA A 566 -21.00 6.31 -6.03
C ALA A 566 -20.75 6.81 -7.46
N ARG A 567 -20.40 8.10 -7.64
CA ARG A 567 -19.84 8.60 -8.90
C ARG A 567 -18.32 8.44 -8.87
N ILE A 568 -17.79 7.73 -9.87
CA ILE A 568 -16.36 7.59 -10.12
C ILE A 568 -16.02 8.34 -11.41
N THR A 569 -14.90 9.08 -11.40
CA THR A 569 -14.47 9.97 -12.49
C THR A 569 -12.98 9.79 -12.79
N GLN A 570 -12.58 9.85 -14.06
CA GLN A 570 -11.15 9.84 -14.43
C GLN A 570 -10.43 11.13 -14.00
N PRO A 571 -9.15 11.07 -13.54
CA PRO A 571 -8.41 12.25 -13.08
C PRO A 571 -8.16 13.27 -14.20
N HIS A 572 -8.13 12.78 -15.44
CA HIS A 572 -7.97 13.55 -16.67
C HIS A 572 -9.21 14.38 -17.06
N LEU A 573 -10.34 14.26 -16.35
CA LEU A 573 -11.60 14.83 -16.79
C LEU A 573 -11.82 16.23 -16.16
N PRO A 574 -11.91 17.30 -16.98
CA PRO A 574 -12.42 18.58 -16.53
C PRO A 574 -13.79 18.42 -15.89
N HIS A 575 -13.93 18.94 -14.67
CA HIS A 575 -15.16 18.85 -13.91
C HIS A 575 -15.38 20.11 -13.07
N GLY A 576 -16.57 20.23 -12.48
CA GLY A 576 -16.98 21.43 -11.77
C GLY A 576 -18.32 21.27 -11.08
N ALA A 577 -18.86 22.38 -10.61
CA ALA A 577 -20.22 22.50 -10.13
C ALA A 577 -20.81 23.85 -10.56
N LYS A 578 -22.14 23.90 -10.69
CA LYS A 578 -22.87 25.15 -10.88
C LYS A 578 -22.96 25.91 -9.56
N GLY A 579 -23.30 27.20 -9.64
CA GLY A 579 -23.55 28.03 -8.48
C GLY A 579 -24.45 29.22 -8.80
N PRO A 580 -25.05 29.87 -7.77
CA PRO A 580 -25.07 29.41 -6.38
C PRO A 580 -25.86 28.10 -6.22
N ALA A 581 -25.59 27.37 -5.14
CA ALA A 581 -26.33 26.15 -4.79
C ALA A 581 -27.83 26.47 -4.61
N LYS A 582 -28.67 25.47 -4.88
CA LYS A 582 -30.14 25.56 -4.87
C LYS A 582 -30.77 24.57 -3.89
N HIS A 583 -30.08 23.49 -3.60
CA HIS A 583 -30.52 22.39 -2.75
C HIS A 583 -29.44 22.07 -1.70
N VAL A 584 -29.88 21.48 -0.59
CA VAL A 584 -28.95 20.83 0.35
C VAL A 584 -28.34 19.63 -0.36
N ARG A 585 -27.01 19.52 -0.30
CA ARG A 585 -26.27 18.39 -0.88
C ARG A 585 -25.06 18.06 -0.04
N ARG A 586 -25.13 16.89 0.59
CA ARG A 586 -24.09 16.27 1.41
C ARG A 586 -23.37 15.23 0.56
N THR A 587 -22.05 15.36 0.44
CA THR A 587 -21.23 14.48 -0.42
C THR A 587 -19.96 14.07 0.30
N VAL A 588 -19.72 12.76 0.36
CA VAL A 588 -18.46 12.18 0.84
C VAL A 588 -17.49 12.04 -0.34
N LEU A 589 -16.21 12.25 -0.10
CA LEU A 589 -15.11 12.07 -1.05
C LEU A 589 -14.15 10.97 -0.55
N PRO A 590 -14.50 9.67 -0.69
CA PRO A 590 -13.68 8.58 -0.17
C PRO A 590 -12.65 8.18 -1.22
N TRP A 591 -11.65 9.01 -1.48
CA TRP A 591 -10.67 8.72 -2.54
C TRP A 591 -9.71 7.62 -2.08
N PHE A 592 -9.36 6.72 -3.01
CA PHE A 592 -8.25 5.80 -2.85
C PHE A 592 -7.08 6.20 -3.74
N VAL A 593 -5.86 6.06 -3.22
CA VAL A 593 -4.60 6.25 -3.93
C VAL A 593 -3.80 4.95 -3.98
N GLY A 594 -3.15 4.69 -5.10
CA GLY A 594 -2.27 3.54 -5.29
C GLY A 594 -1.00 3.63 -4.44
N LEU A 595 -0.61 2.51 -3.84
CA LEU A 595 0.73 2.33 -3.27
C LEU A 595 1.71 1.86 -4.36
N GLN A 596 2.94 2.32 -4.28
CA GLN A 596 4.06 1.72 -5.01
C GLN A 596 4.40 0.33 -4.45
N ASP A 597 5.16 -0.46 -5.20
CA ASP A 597 5.47 -1.86 -4.85
C ASP A 597 6.33 -2.01 -3.57
N ASP A 598 6.90 -0.92 -3.07
CA ASP A 598 7.57 -0.86 -1.77
C ASP A 598 6.59 -0.78 -0.57
N HIS A 599 5.30 -0.57 -0.83
CA HIS A 599 4.23 -0.32 0.14
C HIS A 599 4.59 0.83 1.12
N ARG A 600 5.21 1.89 0.60
CA ARG A 600 5.62 3.09 1.36
C ARG A 600 5.31 4.38 0.61
N ASN A 601 5.61 4.42 -0.68
CA ASN A 601 5.36 5.60 -1.50
C ASN A 601 3.96 5.54 -2.13
N LEU A 602 3.33 6.70 -2.29
CA LEU A 602 2.05 6.83 -3.00
C LEU A 602 2.30 6.97 -4.52
N GLU A 603 1.25 6.80 -5.33
CA GLU A 603 1.32 7.01 -6.80
C GLU A 603 1.58 8.47 -7.19
N VAL A 604 1.19 9.42 -6.34
CA VAL A 604 1.55 10.85 -6.41
C VAL A 604 2.48 11.14 -5.22
N PRO A 605 3.81 11.24 -5.41
CA PRO A 605 4.77 11.41 -4.31
C PRO A 605 4.53 12.69 -3.48
N GLU A 606 4.02 13.74 -4.11
CA GLU A 606 3.75 15.03 -3.47
C GLU A 606 2.57 14.96 -2.49
N ALA A 607 1.70 13.94 -2.61
CA ALA A 607 0.57 13.72 -1.71
C ALA A 607 0.99 13.14 -0.34
N GLY A 608 2.27 12.82 -0.16
CA GLY A 608 2.85 12.24 1.06
C GLY A 608 3.19 10.75 0.92
N THR A 609 3.29 10.06 2.06
CA THR A 609 3.66 8.64 2.15
C THR A 609 2.56 7.80 2.81
N TYR A 610 2.69 6.47 2.71
CA TYR A 610 1.84 5.53 3.46
C TYR A 610 1.85 5.80 4.97
N GLU A 611 3.01 6.17 5.55
CA GLU A 611 3.12 6.42 6.99
C GLU A 611 2.40 7.73 7.37
N ASP A 612 2.41 8.75 6.51
CA ASP A 612 1.63 9.98 6.72
C ASP A 612 0.12 9.69 6.75
N LEU A 613 -0.37 8.89 5.80
CA LEU A 613 -1.78 8.48 5.77
C LEU A 613 -2.14 7.57 6.95
N ARG A 614 -1.22 6.68 7.36
CA ARG A 614 -1.38 5.82 8.53
C ARG A 614 -1.51 6.64 9.81
N ASN A 615 -0.68 7.66 10.00
CA ASN A 615 -0.78 8.56 11.15
C ASN A 615 -2.08 9.37 11.09
N ALA A 616 -2.45 9.89 9.91
CA ALA A 616 -3.69 10.63 9.73
C ALA A 616 -4.96 9.81 10.06
N HIS A 617 -5.01 8.51 9.69
CA HIS A 617 -6.10 7.60 10.07
C HIS A 617 -6.03 7.13 11.54
N ALA A 618 -4.84 6.99 12.12
CA ALA A 618 -4.67 6.61 13.52
C ALA A 618 -5.08 7.74 14.48
N ASP A 619 -4.68 8.97 14.18
CA ASP A 619 -4.91 10.16 15.01
C ASP A 619 -6.23 10.87 14.66
N LEU A 620 -6.93 10.44 13.59
CA LEU A 620 -8.18 11.02 13.07
C LEU A 620 -8.03 12.51 12.67
N VAL A 621 -6.92 12.85 12.01
CA VAL A 621 -6.58 14.19 11.51
C VAL A 621 -6.48 14.23 9.99
N ALA A 622 -6.46 15.44 9.41
CA ALA A 622 -6.23 15.62 7.97
C ALA A 622 -4.86 15.06 7.53
N GLY A 623 -4.75 14.62 6.28
CA GLY A 623 -3.45 14.34 5.66
C GLY A 623 -2.59 15.62 5.59
N PRO A 624 -1.25 15.50 5.54
CA PRO A 624 -0.35 16.66 5.54
C PRO A 624 -0.50 17.54 4.28
N PHE A 625 -0.94 16.94 3.17
CA PHE A 625 -1.17 17.57 1.88
C PHE A 625 -2.58 17.26 1.37
N THR A 626 -2.92 17.75 0.18
CA THR A 626 -4.05 17.25 -0.61
C THR A 626 -3.63 16.04 -1.45
N PRO A 627 -4.58 15.26 -1.97
CA PRO A 627 -4.31 14.15 -2.90
C PRO A 627 -3.50 14.52 -4.15
N SER A 628 -3.55 15.78 -4.60
CA SER A 628 -2.72 16.30 -5.72
C SER A 628 -1.36 16.88 -5.28
N GLY A 629 -1.05 16.87 -3.98
CA GLY A 629 0.20 17.38 -3.42
C GLY A 629 0.23 18.86 -3.02
N LEU A 630 -0.92 19.53 -2.93
CA LEU A 630 -0.99 20.92 -2.45
C LEU A 630 -0.98 20.98 -0.92
N ILE A 631 -0.51 22.09 -0.36
CA ILE A 631 -0.67 22.39 1.07
C ILE A 631 -2.16 22.68 1.36
N ASN A 632 -2.66 22.26 2.53
CA ASN A 632 -4.01 22.55 3.01
C ASN A 632 -4.24 24.07 3.21
N LYS A 633 -4.70 24.75 2.14
CA LYS A 633 -4.81 26.22 2.05
C LYS A 633 -5.70 26.87 3.12
N TYR A 634 -6.70 26.15 3.63
CA TYR A 634 -7.70 26.67 4.57
C TYR A 634 -7.28 26.54 6.05
N GLY A 635 -5.98 26.32 6.30
CA GLY A 635 -5.41 25.99 7.60
C GLY A 635 -5.48 24.50 7.89
N SER A 636 -4.47 23.98 8.58
CA SER A 636 -4.55 22.65 9.19
C SER A 636 -5.44 22.71 10.42
N ILE A 637 -6.32 21.72 10.58
CA ILE A 637 -6.97 21.49 11.88
C ILE A 637 -5.90 20.84 12.78
N PRO A 638 -5.48 21.49 13.88
CA PRO A 638 -4.29 21.05 14.63
C PRO A 638 -4.56 19.86 15.57
N TYR A 639 -5.80 19.40 15.65
CA TYR A 639 -6.25 18.26 16.45
C TYR A 639 -7.49 17.62 15.80
N ARG A 640 -7.78 16.35 16.12
CA ARG A 640 -9.00 15.65 15.65
C ARG A 640 -10.27 16.33 16.16
N PHE A 641 -11.40 16.20 15.45
CA PHE A 641 -12.69 16.54 16.03
C PHE A 641 -12.90 15.72 17.31
N GLY A 642 -13.21 16.37 18.44
CA GLY A 642 -13.12 15.76 19.78
C GLY A 642 -13.90 14.45 19.94
N PRO A 643 -15.19 14.42 19.55
CA PRO A 643 -16.01 13.20 19.54
C PRO A 643 -15.65 12.15 18.50
N ALA A 644 -14.75 12.42 17.54
CA ALA A 644 -14.45 11.46 16.47
C ALA A 644 -13.69 10.24 17.02
N ILE A 645 -14.24 9.04 16.78
CA ILE A 645 -13.69 7.75 17.20
C ILE A 645 -13.45 6.83 15.98
N PRO A 646 -12.52 5.86 16.07
CA PRO A 646 -12.21 4.98 14.94
C PRO A 646 -13.28 3.89 14.77
N LEU A 647 -13.90 3.83 13.59
CA LEU A 647 -14.70 2.69 13.15
C LEU A 647 -13.74 1.54 12.78
N ALA A 648 -13.61 0.56 13.67
CA ALA A 648 -12.59 -0.48 13.60
C ALA A 648 -13.15 -1.91 13.65
N GLY A 649 -12.36 -2.88 13.16
CA GLY A 649 -12.71 -4.29 13.21
C GLY A 649 -13.83 -4.67 12.23
N LEU A 650 -13.76 -4.18 10.99
CA LEU A 650 -14.70 -4.52 9.91
C LEU A 650 -14.19 -5.68 9.02
N GLY A 651 -12.87 -5.87 8.92
CA GLY A 651 -12.22 -6.88 8.08
C GLY A 651 -10.75 -6.53 7.88
N ALA A 652 -9.92 -7.50 7.47
CA ALA A 652 -8.50 -7.25 7.25
C ALA A 652 -8.27 -6.27 6.09
N LEU A 653 -9.05 -6.40 5.00
CA LEU A 653 -9.04 -5.47 3.88
C LEU A 653 -9.49 -4.07 4.32
N SER A 654 -10.58 -3.96 5.09
CA SER A 654 -11.02 -2.67 5.63
C SER A 654 -9.92 -1.98 6.44
N ASP A 655 -9.24 -2.70 7.33
CA ASP A 655 -8.10 -2.18 8.08
C ASP A 655 -6.89 -1.84 7.19
N ALA A 656 -6.72 -2.49 6.04
CA ALA A 656 -5.68 -2.15 5.06
C ALA A 656 -6.01 -0.86 4.29
N LEU A 657 -7.28 -0.65 3.94
CA LEU A 657 -7.77 0.56 3.26
C LEU A 657 -7.55 1.82 4.10
N VAL A 658 -7.57 1.73 5.43
CA VAL A 658 -7.24 2.83 6.36
C VAL A 658 -5.86 2.68 7.02
N CYS A 659 -4.92 2.00 6.33
CA CYS A 659 -3.50 1.89 6.68
C CYS A 659 -3.16 1.28 8.06
N ARG A 660 -4.12 0.63 8.76
CA ARG A 660 -3.89 -0.05 10.05
C ARG A 660 -3.08 -1.34 9.86
N VAL A 661 -3.26 -2.02 8.72
CA VAL A 661 -2.46 -3.18 8.30
C VAL A 661 -1.96 -3.00 6.86
N ARG A 662 -0.95 -3.79 6.45
CA ARG A 662 -0.37 -3.74 5.10
C ARG A 662 -1.05 -4.71 4.14
N PHE A 663 -1.07 -4.38 2.85
CA PHE A 663 -1.58 -5.24 1.77
C PHE A 663 -0.80 -6.54 1.53
N ASP A 664 0.42 -6.67 2.05
CA ASP A 664 1.20 -7.92 2.00
C ASP A 664 0.81 -8.93 3.11
N MET A 665 -0.13 -8.58 4.00
CA MET A 665 -0.60 -9.47 5.07
C MET A 665 -1.49 -10.60 4.51
N PRO A 666 -1.27 -11.87 4.89
CA PRO A 666 -2.05 -13.01 4.34
C PRO A 666 -3.57 -12.93 4.53
N THR A 667 -4.04 -12.27 5.59
CA THR A 667 -5.48 -12.05 5.83
C THR A 667 -6.10 -11.09 4.82
N VAL A 668 -5.40 -10.01 4.45
CA VAL A 668 -5.84 -9.06 3.41
C VAL A 668 -5.92 -9.77 2.06
N LYS A 669 -4.87 -10.53 1.71
CA LYS A 669 -4.84 -11.32 0.46
C LYS A 669 -6.02 -12.30 0.37
N LYS A 670 -6.36 -12.98 1.48
CA LYS A 670 -7.50 -13.90 1.51
C LYS A 670 -8.83 -13.21 1.22
N GLU A 671 -9.04 -12.00 1.76
CA GLU A 671 -10.26 -11.23 1.48
C GLU A 671 -10.28 -10.69 0.03
N GLN A 672 -9.13 -10.27 -0.50
CA GLN A 672 -8.97 -9.92 -1.92
C GLN A 672 -9.27 -11.10 -2.86
N GLU A 673 -8.76 -12.30 -2.60
CA GLU A 673 -9.04 -13.50 -3.41
C GLU A 673 -10.54 -13.83 -3.45
N VAL A 674 -11.23 -13.74 -2.31
CA VAL A 674 -12.70 -13.93 -2.25
C VAL A 674 -13.42 -12.91 -3.12
N LEU A 675 -13.04 -11.63 -3.04
CA LEU A 675 -13.68 -10.56 -3.80
C LEU A 675 -13.39 -10.62 -5.32
N PHE A 676 -12.15 -10.94 -5.70
CA PHE A 676 -11.72 -10.93 -7.10
C PHE A 676 -12.04 -12.24 -7.84
N ARG A 677 -11.93 -13.39 -7.16
CA ARG A 677 -11.99 -14.74 -7.76
C ARG A 677 -13.05 -15.65 -7.16
N GLY A 678 -13.53 -15.36 -5.96
CA GLY A 678 -14.67 -16.07 -5.38
C GLY A 678 -15.88 -16.02 -6.30
N GLN A 679 -16.73 -17.04 -6.24
CA GLN A 679 -17.95 -17.09 -7.05
C GLN A 679 -19.01 -16.11 -6.51
N GLY A 680 -20.04 -15.80 -7.30
CA GLY A 680 -21.06 -14.80 -6.93
C GLY A 680 -21.69 -14.99 -5.54
N GLU A 681 -21.95 -16.25 -5.15
CA GLU A 681 -22.45 -16.61 -3.81
C GLU A 681 -21.41 -16.41 -2.70
N GLU A 682 -20.14 -16.68 -2.97
CA GLU A 682 -19.04 -16.50 -2.02
C GLU A 682 -18.78 -15.01 -1.75
N ARG A 683 -18.71 -14.21 -2.82
CA ARG A 683 -18.67 -12.74 -2.74
C ARG A 683 -19.89 -12.20 -2.00
N GLY A 684 -21.10 -12.67 -2.37
CA GLY A 684 -22.36 -12.26 -1.76
C GLY A 684 -22.39 -12.49 -0.25
N ARG A 685 -21.99 -13.68 0.22
CA ARG A 685 -21.92 -14.00 1.65
C ARG A 685 -20.86 -13.18 2.39
N PHE A 686 -19.67 -12.97 1.80
CA PHE A 686 -18.64 -12.11 2.38
C PHE A 686 -19.16 -10.67 2.58
N VAL A 687 -19.77 -10.11 1.53
CA VAL A 687 -20.28 -8.73 1.52
C VAL A 687 -21.48 -8.56 2.45
N ALA A 688 -22.42 -9.51 2.47
CA ALA A 688 -23.58 -9.48 3.38
C ALA A 688 -23.13 -9.49 4.85
N LYS A 689 -22.20 -10.40 5.20
CA LYS A 689 -21.59 -10.45 6.54
C LYS A 689 -20.90 -9.14 6.91
N TRP A 690 -20.09 -8.59 5.98
CA TRP A 690 -19.40 -7.32 6.19
C TRP A 690 -20.39 -6.17 6.44
N ARG A 691 -21.46 -6.06 5.63
CA ARG A 691 -22.48 -5.00 5.74
C ARG A 691 -23.24 -5.06 7.06
N ALA A 692 -23.64 -6.26 7.50
CA ALA A 692 -24.29 -6.45 8.80
C ALA A 692 -23.37 -6.01 9.97
N GLN A 693 -22.09 -6.40 9.91
CA GLN A 693 -21.08 -6.03 10.89
C GLN A 693 -20.80 -4.51 10.88
N ALA A 694 -20.73 -3.90 9.69
CA ALA A 694 -20.52 -2.46 9.52
C ALA A 694 -21.70 -1.63 10.06
N ALA A 695 -22.95 -2.02 9.78
CA ALA A 695 -24.13 -1.36 10.34
C ALA A 695 -24.17 -1.42 11.87
N ALA A 696 -23.98 -2.62 12.44
CA ALA A 696 -23.96 -2.81 13.89
C ALA A 696 -22.84 -1.98 14.57
N LYS A 697 -21.65 -1.94 13.97
CA LYS A 697 -20.52 -1.15 14.47
C LYS A 697 -20.73 0.35 14.32
N PHE A 698 -21.28 0.81 13.19
CA PHE A 698 -21.62 2.21 13.00
C PHE A 698 -22.59 2.69 14.08
N PHE A 699 -23.71 2.00 14.28
CA PHE A 699 -24.70 2.42 15.29
C PHE A 699 -24.14 2.40 16.71
N GLN A 700 -23.31 1.41 17.05
CA GLN A 700 -22.60 1.38 18.34
C GLN A 700 -21.73 2.63 18.50
N CYS A 701 -20.86 2.91 17.52
CA CYS A 701 -19.95 4.05 17.57
C CYS A 701 -20.70 5.39 17.50
N TYR A 702 -21.81 5.48 16.78
CA TYR A 702 -22.55 6.74 16.61
C TYR A 702 -23.23 7.20 17.90
N LEU A 703 -23.73 6.27 18.73
CA LEU A 703 -24.21 6.59 20.07
C LEU A 703 -23.06 7.11 20.95
N GLU A 704 -21.88 6.50 20.87
CA GLU A 704 -20.67 6.94 21.60
C GLU A 704 -20.18 8.32 21.12
N VAL A 705 -20.20 8.60 19.81
CA VAL A 705 -19.92 9.94 19.25
C VAL A 705 -20.89 10.97 19.82
N ARG A 706 -22.19 10.67 19.91
CA ARG A 706 -23.18 11.58 20.52
C ARG A 706 -22.95 11.79 22.01
N ASP A 707 -22.72 10.72 22.77
CA ASP A 707 -22.44 10.81 24.20
C ASP A 707 -21.19 11.69 24.48
N LEU A 708 -20.12 11.52 23.68
CA LEU A 708 -18.90 12.33 23.75
C LEU A 708 -19.11 13.78 23.28
N GLU A 709 -19.98 14.01 22.31
CA GLU A 709 -20.33 15.35 21.82
C GLU A 709 -21.09 16.16 22.87
N GLU A 710 -22.09 15.54 23.50
CA GLU A 710 -22.83 16.11 24.63
C GLU A 710 -21.88 16.39 25.83
N GLU A 711 -20.98 15.45 26.17
CA GLU A 711 -20.01 15.63 27.26
C GLU A 711 -19.00 16.76 27.00
N LEU A 712 -18.42 16.83 25.79
CA LEU A 712 -17.32 17.75 25.48
C LEU A 712 -17.78 19.19 25.20
N PHE A 713 -19.00 19.39 24.70
CA PHE A 713 -19.50 20.71 24.29
C PHE A 713 -20.61 21.29 25.19
N GLY A 714 -21.29 20.45 25.98
CA GLY A 714 -22.29 20.89 26.96
C GLY A 714 -23.42 21.72 26.35
N GLU A 715 -23.59 22.96 26.81
CA GLU A 715 -24.59 23.91 26.28
C GLU A 715 -24.38 24.26 24.80
N ASN A 716 -23.17 24.05 24.25
CA ASN A 716 -22.87 24.27 22.83
C ASN A 716 -22.98 22.98 22.00
N SER A 717 -23.49 21.89 22.58
CA SER A 717 -23.65 20.62 21.86
C SER A 717 -24.75 20.68 20.80
N PHE A 718 -24.60 19.88 19.75
CA PHE A 718 -25.61 19.70 18.71
C PHE A 718 -26.93 19.17 19.31
N ALA A 719 -26.82 18.25 20.29
CA ALA A 719 -28.00 17.74 20.98
C ALA A 719 -28.75 18.80 21.79
N GLU A 720 -28.08 19.81 22.35
CA GLU A 720 -28.75 20.92 23.02
C GLU A 720 -29.38 21.88 22.00
N ALA A 721 -28.69 22.16 20.89
CA ALA A 721 -29.23 22.99 19.79
C ALA A 721 -30.51 22.41 19.15
N LEU A 722 -30.64 21.08 19.10
CA LEU A 722 -31.88 20.39 18.72
C LEU A 722 -33.00 20.58 19.76
N LYS A 723 -32.69 20.59 21.06
CA LYS A 723 -33.70 20.79 22.13
C LYS A 723 -34.21 22.24 22.19
N THR A 724 -33.34 23.22 21.91
CA THR A 724 -33.70 24.64 21.88
C THR A 724 -34.40 25.05 20.58
N GLY A 725 -34.28 24.24 19.52
CA GLY A 725 -34.79 24.56 18.18
C GLY A 725 -33.92 25.59 17.44
N GLU A 726 -32.65 25.75 17.85
CA GLU A 726 -31.66 26.55 17.12
C GLU A 726 -31.21 25.84 15.84
N VAL A 727 -31.22 24.51 15.83
CA VAL A 727 -31.16 23.68 14.63
C VAL A 727 -32.55 23.15 14.34
N VAL A 728 -33.02 23.35 13.10
CA VAL A 728 -34.24 22.71 12.60
C VAL A 728 -33.85 21.33 12.06
N GLU A 729 -34.47 20.26 12.56
CA GLU A 729 -34.34 18.94 11.93
C GLU A 729 -34.83 19.05 10.48
N HIS A 730 -33.95 18.74 9.52
CA HIS A 730 -34.37 18.55 8.14
C HIS A 730 -35.21 17.27 8.07
N GLU A 731 -36.54 17.40 8.18
CA GLU A 731 -37.47 16.34 7.82
C GLU A 731 -37.11 15.88 6.39
N GLY A 732 -36.61 14.65 6.27
CA GLY A 732 -36.32 14.06 4.96
C GLY A 732 -37.60 14.05 4.13
N GLU A 733 -37.51 14.39 2.85
CA GLU A 733 -38.67 14.40 1.95
C GLU A 733 -39.17 12.96 1.68
N ASP A 734 -39.94 12.42 2.63
CA ASP A 734 -40.60 11.11 2.62
C ASP A 734 -41.73 11.07 1.55
N GLY A 735 -41.35 11.20 0.28
CA GLY A 735 -42.28 11.34 -0.85
C GLY A 735 -41.90 10.58 -2.13
N VAL A 736 -40.64 10.22 -2.34
CA VAL A 736 -40.20 9.57 -3.59
C VAL A 736 -40.28 8.05 -3.47
N THR A 737 -41.37 7.46 -3.97
CA THR A 737 -41.50 6.01 -4.13
C THR A 737 -40.51 5.49 -5.18
N PHE A 738 -39.52 4.71 -4.74
CA PHE A 738 -38.42 4.24 -5.58
C PHE A 738 -38.83 3.07 -6.50
N GLU A 739 -39.34 3.37 -7.70
CA GLU A 739 -39.61 2.36 -8.73
C GLU A 739 -38.35 2.04 -9.56
N GLY A 740 -37.66 0.93 -9.23
CA GLY A 740 -36.76 0.25 -10.16
C GLY A 740 -35.30 0.10 -9.74
N GLY A 741 -35.02 -0.89 -8.89
CA GLY A 741 -33.66 -1.31 -8.52
C GLY A 741 -33.45 -2.83 -8.66
N HIS A 742 -33.73 -3.41 -9.83
CA HIS A 742 -33.58 -4.86 -10.03
C HIS A 742 -32.11 -5.30 -10.06
N GLY A 743 -31.60 -5.79 -8.92
CA GLY A 743 -30.27 -6.38 -8.85
C GLY A 743 -29.80 -6.93 -7.49
N GLN A 744 -30.34 -6.46 -6.35
CA GLN A 744 -29.76 -6.77 -5.02
C GLN A 744 -30.68 -7.48 -4.00
N GLU A 745 -31.98 -7.68 -4.28
CA GLU A 745 -32.89 -8.38 -3.33
C GLU A 745 -32.46 -9.82 -3.00
N GLY A 746 -31.76 -10.51 -3.92
CA GLY A 746 -31.32 -11.90 -3.72
C GLY A 746 -30.25 -12.09 -2.64
N ILE A 747 -29.57 -11.03 -2.18
CA ILE A 747 -28.45 -11.14 -1.22
C ILE A 747 -28.95 -11.26 0.22
N TRP A 748 -30.10 -10.66 0.56
CA TRP A 748 -30.61 -10.62 1.94
C TRP A 748 -31.32 -11.91 2.37
N LYS A 749 -32.07 -12.57 1.48
CA LYS A 749 -32.76 -13.84 1.79
C LYS A 749 -31.81 -14.97 2.22
N ALA A 750 -30.60 -15.01 1.66
CA ALA A 750 -29.62 -16.05 1.99
C ALA A 750 -29.10 -15.99 3.44
N VAL A 751 -29.26 -14.85 4.12
CA VAL A 751 -28.90 -14.69 5.54
C VAL A 751 -30.00 -15.21 6.46
N GLU A 752 -31.27 -14.90 6.16
CA GLU A 752 -32.41 -15.42 6.92
C GLU A 752 -32.51 -16.96 6.82
N GLU A 753 -32.33 -17.52 5.61
CA GLU A 753 -32.38 -18.99 5.39
C GLU A 753 -31.20 -19.76 6.01
N THR A 754 -30.10 -19.10 6.41
CA THR A 754 -28.97 -19.78 7.06
C THR A 754 -29.08 -19.85 8.59
N GLU A 755 -29.74 -18.90 9.26
CA GLU A 755 -29.94 -18.95 10.71
C GLU A 755 -30.99 -20.02 11.12
N GLU A 756 -32.06 -20.22 10.35
CA GLU A 756 -33.05 -21.29 10.59
C GLU A 756 -32.49 -22.72 10.46
N SER A 757 -31.31 -22.90 9.86
CA SER A 757 -30.70 -24.23 9.65
C SER A 757 -29.86 -24.76 10.84
N SER A 758 -29.73 -23.98 11.92
CA SER A 758 -28.82 -24.27 13.05
C SER A 758 -29.47 -24.92 14.27
N ASP A 759 -30.80 -25.07 14.30
CA ASP A 759 -31.52 -25.75 15.40
C ASP A 759 -31.48 -27.29 15.24
N THR A 760 -30.28 -27.86 15.35
CA THR A 760 -30.11 -29.31 15.49
C THR A 760 -30.43 -29.70 16.93
N GLY A 761 -31.59 -30.33 17.12
CA GLY A 761 -32.20 -30.56 18.43
C GLY A 761 -31.30 -31.25 19.46
N VAL A 762 -31.40 -30.75 20.70
CA VAL A 762 -30.90 -31.42 21.89
C VAL A 762 -31.81 -32.62 22.17
N GLU A 763 -31.35 -33.83 21.85
CA GLU A 763 -31.99 -35.05 22.34
C GLU A 763 -31.87 -35.11 23.88
N GLU A 764 -33.01 -35.10 24.57
CA GLU A 764 -33.06 -35.37 26.00
C GLU A 764 -32.64 -36.83 26.28
N LEU A 765 -31.48 -37.02 26.90
CA LEU A 765 -31.08 -38.33 27.41
C LEU A 765 -32.00 -38.75 28.55
N PRO A 766 -32.52 -40.00 28.55
CA PRO A 766 -33.40 -40.47 29.62
C PRO A 766 -32.62 -40.64 30.93
N SER A 767 -33.14 -40.05 32.00
CA SER A 767 -32.63 -40.23 33.35
C SER A 767 -33.07 -41.57 33.93
N ASP A 768 -32.16 -42.52 34.00
CA ASP A 768 -32.34 -43.77 34.74
C ASP A 768 -31.49 -43.75 36.03
N PRO A 769 -32.09 -43.84 37.22
CA PRO A 769 -31.35 -43.91 38.48
C PRO A 769 -31.20 -45.37 38.93
N GLU A 770 -29.97 -45.86 39.13
CA GLU A 770 -29.58 -46.67 40.31
C GLU A 770 -28.12 -47.22 40.26
N ILE A 771 -27.47 -47.15 41.43
CA ILE A 771 -26.48 -48.10 42.00
C ILE A 771 -25.12 -48.30 41.27
N GLY A 772 -24.04 -47.96 41.98
CA GLY A 772 -22.65 -48.30 41.62
C GLY A 772 -21.61 -47.64 42.52
#